data_AF-A0A1C9JBK6-F1
#
_entry.id   AF-A0A1C9JBK6-F1
#
_cell.length_a   1.000
_cell.length_b   1.000
_cell.length_c   1.000
_cell.angle_alpha   90.00
_cell.angle_beta   90.00
_cell.angle_gamma   90.00
#
_symmetry.space_group_name_H-M   'P 1'
#
loop_
_entity.id
_entity.type
_entity.pdbx_description
1 polymer ?
#
loop_
_entity_poly.entity_id
_entity_poly.type
_entity_poly.pdbx_seq_one_letter_code
_entity_poly.pdbx_strand_id
1 'polypeptide(L)'
;MNTLKYFIQQSSFIGHIHSWNSRTSEFSLKLRTGQEIQIIVKPETFFSVLTNLDNVSLDEFDKQEEDIETKCSEYLRENTLVSVECTLQQYEGKTSITADVIHILINQNENLLFEHSDWWINQISRMADEWLDDLFGDNRNYTQEDFASLYRTNLNTYGLETDDTIQETATLSRLIYGLSSAYHLTGCERYLNAAKAGVEYQRNSFKLLTSDGEHCFWAYGRRRQKYGTEFKLLSENGDDFGTIPLYEQIYAIAGLAQYYRITVDPKALEDIRQSVNTFEKYYRDKTQGGYFSHLDYASQTPTADRLGDNKARKNWNSIGDHIPAYLINILLSLNPLPSDLAPEFNDFVKICQMIFDDCINNILQYFPDENNRYVNERFYQDWEPDHDWRWQQNRAIVGHNLKIAWNLTRAANYYKEIGNSNKVKDCLDLAVQLANNMAEFAVDPIRGGCFDAVEREPTNNMPLEMVWKSTKDFWQQEQCILAYLILYAEKDKADYLDLARETLAFWNINFLDRKNRGIFFRVNDIGLPVFQNYDNKAGHAIAGYHSFELNFLTHLYQRSAAFTNKENEEEQKFCLYFSPHESIRQTNLNVKPDYLPNSLKITSIVIDGIDQSSFDSNNFQIPIIPSCKQVKVEYQIQKLIPSIEDQKGKIGVLIEKHFDEAEYIKFNDFFPKNGYEVEYFTDLWQAESVVYTGNDYHETRIACTVTKDIRDVEANYQDYAGFILIGGYAMDRLRYETNPSANQENNSPAVQFLQTVNKHKYIGTICHSLWLLTVNKEFLKNRKVTCAHNIIYDVQNAGGEVIYNDNNIGTIDVNLDTRTKLVTGKHPGVVNKFCDKFLEAIESETLGD
;
A
#
# COMPACT_ATOMS: atom_id res chain seq x y z
N MET A 1 -18.46 21.20 21.72
CA MET A 1 -19.13 22.33 21.02
C MET A 1 -20.43 22.76 21.74
N ASN A 2 -20.41 23.03 23.04
CA ASN A 2 -21.63 23.44 23.79
C ASN A 2 -21.84 24.97 23.87
N THR A 3 -21.32 25.76 22.91
CA THR A 3 -21.20 27.22 23.07
C THR A 3 -21.83 28.09 21.98
N LEU A 4 -22.32 27.53 20.87
CA LEU A 4 -23.00 28.32 19.82
C LEU A 4 -24.50 28.08 19.84
N LYS A 5 -25.29 29.16 20.02
CA LYS A 5 -26.76 29.10 20.01
C LYS A 5 -27.31 28.78 18.61
N TYR A 6 -26.64 29.28 17.57
CA TYR A 6 -26.93 29.07 16.16
C TYR A 6 -25.62 28.77 15.43
N PHE A 7 -25.57 27.67 14.69
CA PHE A 7 -24.44 27.31 13.85
C PHE A 7 -24.93 26.54 12.63
N ILE A 8 -24.46 26.92 11.44
CA ILE A 8 -24.76 26.21 10.19
C ILE A 8 -23.44 26.16 9.41
N GLN A 9 -23.03 24.96 9.00
CA GLN A 9 -21.80 24.77 8.24
C GLN A 9 -21.95 23.60 7.25
N GLN A 10 -21.40 23.77 6.05
CA GLN A 10 -21.19 22.64 5.12
C GLN A 10 -20.00 21.80 5.57
N SER A 11 -20.14 20.48 5.55
CA SER A 11 -19.08 19.55 5.87
C SER A 11 -19.18 18.31 4.98
N SER A 12 -18.11 17.53 4.93
CA SER A 12 -18.15 16.15 4.46
C SER A 12 -17.79 15.18 5.58
N PHE A 13 -18.17 13.91 5.38
CA PHE A 13 -17.83 12.78 6.24
C PHE A 13 -17.46 11.58 5.36
N ILE A 14 -16.45 10.80 5.75
CA ILE A 14 -16.15 9.49 5.17
C ILE A 14 -16.28 8.45 6.28
N GLY A 15 -16.97 7.35 5.98
CA GLY A 15 -17.16 6.27 6.96
C GLY A 15 -17.95 5.11 6.39
N HIS A 16 -18.22 4.13 7.27
CA HIS A 16 -18.99 2.95 6.92
C HIS A 16 -20.43 3.07 7.36
N ILE A 17 -21.36 2.69 6.49
CA ILE A 17 -22.79 2.64 6.85
C ILE A 17 -23.00 1.57 7.91
N HIS A 18 -23.59 1.94 9.04
CA HIS A 18 -23.92 1.00 10.11
C HIS A 18 -25.38 0.54 10.05
N SER A 19 -26.31 1.42 9.66
CA SER A 19 -27.72 1.05 9.50
C SER A 19 -28.50 2.08 8.69
N TRP A 20 -29.60 1.66 8.07
CA TRP A 20 -30.58 2.52 7.38
C TRP A 20 -31.98 2.34 8.01
N ASN A 21 -32.66 3.45 8.27
CA ASN A 21 -34.03 3.48 8.79
C ASN A 21 -34.95 4.21 7.82
N SER A 22 -35.74 3.44 7.06
CA SER A 22 -36.70 3.98 6.09
C SER A 22 -37.80 4.84 6.71
N ARG A 23 -38.19 4.60 7.99
CA ARG A 23 -39.28 5.36 8.62
C ARG A 23 -38.90 6.79 8.98
N THR A 24 -37.63 7.02 9.32
CA THR A 24 -37.11 8.35 9.65
C THR A 24 -36.27 8.96 8.53
N SER A 25 -36.05 8.19 7.45
CA SER A 25 -35.15 8.54 6.34
C SER A 25 -33.74 8.90 6.85
N GLU A 26 -33.23 8.13 7.82
CA GLU A 26 -31.94 8.34 8.45
C GLU A 26 -31.03 7.12 8.30
N PHE A 27 -29.74 7.34 8.10
CA PHE A 27 -28.72 6.29 8.25
C PHE A 27 -27.68 6.67 9.30
N SER A 28 -27.14 5.64 9.97
CA SER A 28 -26.00 5.77 10.87
C SER A 28 -24.71 5.59 10.06
N LEU A 29 -23.78 6.53 10.18
CA LEU A 29 -22.45 6.47 9.59
C LEU A 29 -21.40 6.34 10.70
N LYS A 30 -20.63 5.25 10.67
CA LYS A 30 -19.51 5.00 11.58
C LYS A 30 -18.24 5.61 11.01
N LEU A 31 -17.70 6.60 11.71
CA LEU A 31 -16.45 7.28 11.35
C LEU A 31 -15.22 6.50 11.88
N ARG A 32 -14.03 6.84 11.37
CA ARG A 32 -12.75 6.31 11.86
C ARG A 32 -12.55 6.47 13.37
N THR A 33 -13.02 7.59 13.92
CA THR A 33 -12.95 7.89 15.35
C THR A 33 -13.73 6.89 16.22
N GLY A 34 -14.48 5.97 15.60
CA GLY A 34 -15.42 5.07 16.27
C GLY A 34 -16.75 5.76 16.58
N GLN A 35 -16.88 7.06 16.31
CA GLN A 35 -18.12 7.79 16.50
C GLN A 35 -19.13 7.42 15.42
N GLU A 36 -20.36 7.15 15.84
CA GLU A 36 -21.50 7.05 14.95
C GLU A 36 -22.25 8.38 14.88
N ILE A 37 -22.57 8.82 13.67
CA ILE A 37 -23.36 10.01 13.41
C ILE A 37 -24.63 9.64 12.64
N GLN A 38 -25.75 10.28 13.00
CA GLN A 38 -27.02 10.10 12.31
C GLN A 38 -27.15 11.16 11.21
N ILE A 39 -27.42 10.71 9.98
CA ILE A 39 -27.53 11.56 8.81
C ILE A 39 -28.93 11.39 8.20
N ILE A 40 -29.62 12.50 8.02
CA ILE A 40 -30.96 12.55 7.42
C ILE A 40 -30.81 12.65 5.89
N VAL A 41 -31.47 11.76 5.17
CA VAL A 41 -31.65 11.82 3.72
C VAL A 41 -32.89 12.65 3.42
N LYS A 42 -32.73 13.72 2.66
CA LYS A 42 -33.84 14.61 2.22
C LYS A 42 -34.25 14.27 0.79
N PRO A 43 -35.45 14.68 0.34
CA PRO A 43 -35.89 14.44 -1.04
C PRO A 43 -34.93 14.96 -2.11
N GLU A 44 -34.18 16.01 -1.79
CA GLU A 44 -33.17 16.61 -2.68
C GLU A 44 -31.76 16.02 -2.53
N THR A 45 -31.56 14.98 -1.72
CA THR A 45 -30.25 14.32 -1.58
C THR A 45 -29.88 13.65 -2.91
N PHE A 46 -28.69 13.96 -3.43
CA PHE A 46 -28.18 13.37 -4.65
C PHE A 46 -27.31 12.15 -4.35
N PHE A 47 -27.51 11.05 -5.08
CA PHE A 47 -26.62 9.88 -5.05
C PHE A 47 -25.67 9.96 -6.24
N SER A 48 -24.37 9.88 -5.97
CA SER A 48 -23.32 10.01 -6.98
C SER A 48 -22.43 8.77 -6.94
N VAL A 49 -22.58 7.86 -7.90
CA VAL A 49 -21.62 6.76 -8.06
C VAL A 49 -20.30 7.33 -8.58
N LEU A 50 -19.20 6.95 -7.93
CA LEU A 50 -17.87 7.47 -8.23
C LEU A 50 -17.47 7.14 -9.68
N THR A 51 -17.15 8.18 -10.45
CA THR A 51 -16.61 8.04 -11.82
C THR A 51 -15.11 8.29 -11.85
N ASN A 52 -14.43 7.74 -12.85
CA ASN A 52 -13.02 8.04 -13.11
C ASN A 52 -12.89 9.27 -14.04
N LEU A 53 -11.66 9.61 -14.46
CA LEU A 53 -11.39 10.73 -15.39
C LEU A 53 -11.98 10.55 -16.80
N ASP A 54 -12.40 9.34 -17.16
CA ASP A 54 -13.12 9.06 -18.40
C ASP A 54 -14.61 9.47 -18.35
N ASN A 55 -15.13 9.80 -17.17
CA ASN A 55 -16.55 10.10 -16.90
C ASN A 55 -17.51 8.99 -17.34
N VAL A 56 -17.05 7.75 -17.47
CA VAL A 56 -17.92 6.61 -17.75
C VAL A 56 -18.71 6.31 -16.48
N SER A 57 -20.05 6.27 -16.58
CA SER A 57 -20.89 5.87 -15.47
C SER A 57 -20.72 4.37 -15.21
N LEU A 58 -20.40 4.03 -13.96
CA LEU A 58 -20.40 2.67 -13.43
C LEU A 58 -21.61 2.44 -12.51
N ASP A 59 -22.63 3.29 -12.62
CA ASP A 59 -23.85 3.15 -11.86
C ASP A 59 -24.68 1.98 -12.41
N GLU A 60 -24.41 0.81 -11.85
CA GLU A 60 -25.12 -0.42 -12.16
C GLU A 60 -26.50 -0.48 -11.47
N PHE A 61 -26.79 0.45 -10.56
CA PHE A 61 -28.05 0.51 -9.80
C PHE A 61 -29.10 1.40 -10.46
N ASP A 62 -28.69 2.37 -11.29
CA ASP A 62 -29.60 3.33 -11.91
C ASP A 62 -30.62 2.68 -12.85
N LYS A 63 -31.84 2.47 -12.33
CA LYS A 63 -33.03 2.31 -13.15
C LYS A 63 -33.67 3.68 -13.28
N GLN A 64 -33.80 4.17 -14.52
CA GLN A 64 -34.44 5.47 -14.79
C GLN A 64 -35.80 5.56 -14.07
N GLU A 65 -35.97 6.61 -13.23
CA GLU A 65 -37.19 6.95 -12.47
C GLU A 65 -37.43 6.25 -11.11
N GLU A 66 -36.39 5.94 -10.33
CA GLU A 66 -36.57 5.47 -8.94
C GLU A 66 -36.69 6.60 -7.89
N ASP A 67 -37.56 6.38 -6.89
CA ASP A 67 -37.72 7.27 -5.74
C ASP A 67 -36.55 7.16 -4.72
N ILE A 68 -36.45 8.14 -3.82
CA ILE A 68 -35.35 8.23 -2.85
C ILE A 68 -35.30 7.04 -1.89
N GLU A 69 -36.45 6.45 -1.52
CA GLU A 69 -36.51 5.29 -0.63
C GLU A 69 -35.93 4.05 -1.30
N THR A 70 -36.27 3.84 -2.58
CA THR A 70 -35.73 2.74 -3.39
C THR A 70 -34.22 2.88 -3.52
N LYS A 71 -33.73 4.07 -3.89
CA LYS A 71 -32.29 4.36 -3.94
C LYS A 71 -31.59 4.08 -2.61
N CYS A 72 -32.14 4.58 -1.50
CA CYS A 72 -31.56 4.30 -0.18
C CYS A 72 -31.48 2.79 0.11
N SER A 73 -32.51 2.02 -0.26
CA SER A 73 -32.50 0.57 -0.03
C SER A 73 -31.47 -0.18 -0.88
N GLU A 74 -31.13 0.33 -2.06
CA GLU A 74 -30.15 -0.30 -2.95
C GLU A 74 -28.71 0.13 -2.63
N TYR A 75 -28.49 1.42 -2.37
CA TYR A 75 -27.16 2.01 -2.18
C TYR A 75 -26.69 2.02 -0.72
N LEU A 76 -27.57 2.17 0.28
CA LEU A 76 -27.17 2.30 1.68
C LEU A 76 -27.07 0.93 2.36
N ARG A 77 -26.07 0.14 1.95
CA ARG A 77 -25.83 -1.20 2.47
C ARG A 77 -24.89 -1.16 3.68
N GLU A 78 -25.12 -2.05 4.64
CA GLU A 78 -24.32 -2.14 5.86
C GLU A 78 -22.83 -2.41 5.54
N ASN A 79 -21.94 -1.83 6.34
CA ASN A 79 -20.47 -1.91 6.25
C ASN A 79 -19.85 -1.34 4.96
N THR A 80 -20.63 -0.72 4.08
CA THR A 80 -20.09 -0.09 2.87
C THR A 80 -19.49 1.28 3.14
N LEU A 81 -18.31 1.53 2.56
CA LEU A 81 -17.64 2.82 2.65
C LEU A 81 -18.33 3.83 1.74
N VAL A 82 -18.72 4.97 2.31
CA VAL A 82 -19.32 6.09 1.57
C VAL A 82 -18.68 7.41 1.98
N SER A 83 -18.79 8.41 1.11
CA SER A 83 -18.53 9.80 1.46
C SER A 83 -19.80 10.61 1.35
N VAL A 84 -20.05 11.47 2.33
CA VAL A 84 -21.29 12.24 2.43
C VAL A 84 -20.94 13.72 2.52
N GLU A 85 -21.35 14.50 1.54
CA GLU A 85 -21.44 15.96 1.65
C GLU A 85 -22.74 16.32 2.38
N CYS A 86 -22.67 17.23 3.34
CA CYS A 86 -23.79 17.51 4.22
C CYS A 86 -23.80 18.94 4.75
N THR A 87 -24.96 19.31 5.27
CA THR A 87 -25.16 20.54 6.04
C THR A 87 -25.36 20.17 7.51
N LEU A 88 -24.45 20.64 8.37
CA LEU A 88 -24.53 20.50 9.82
C LEU A 88 -25.16 21.76 10.43
N GLN A 89 -26.20 21.57 11.24
CA GLN A 89 -26.91 22.64 11.94
C GLN A 89 -26.93 22.39 13.44
N GLN A 90 -26.62 23.42 14.24
CA GLN A 90 -26.87 23.44 15.67
C GLN A 90 -27.81 24.59 16.06
N TYR A 91 -28.85 24.27 16.81
CA TYR A 91 -29.81 25.24 17.34
C TYR A 91 -30.25 24.85 18.76
N GLU A 92 -29.98 25.72 19.74
CA GLU A 92 -30.36 25.52 21.15
C GLU A 92 -30.00 24.13 21.70
N GLY A 93 -28.79 23.64 21.37
CA GLY A 93 -28.27 22.35 21.82
C GLY A 93 -28.75 21.13 21.02
N LYS A 94 -29.61 21.32 20.00
CA LYS A 94 -29.96 20.28 19.03
C LYS A 94 -28.98 20.31 17.85
N THR A 95 -28.56 19.14 17.39
CA THR A 95 -27.73 18.98 16.19
C THR A 95 -28.54 18.23 15.13
N SER A 96 -28.46 18.68 13.88
CA SER A 96 -29.02 18.00 12.71
C SER A 96 -27.96 17.94 11.62
N ILE A 97 -27.86 16.80 10.95
CA ILE A 97 -26.97 16.57 9.81
C ILE A 97 -27.85 16.09 8.66
N THR A 98 -27.90 16.84 7.57
CA THR A 98 -28.69 16.49 6.38
C THR A 98 -27.76 16.26 5.20
N ALA A 99 -27.90 15.12 4.52
CA ALA A 99 -27.09 14.78 3.35
C ALA A 99 -27.48 15.65 2.14
N ASP A 100 -26.48 16.25 1.51
CA ASP A 100 -26.60 16.98 0.24
C ASP A 100 -26.23 16.04 -0.92
N VAL A 101 -25.07 15.37 -0.82
CA VAL A 101 -24.61 14.36 -1.79
C VAL A 101 -24.08 13.13 -1.03
N ILE A 102 -24.48 11.94 -1.46
CA ILE A 102 -23.92 10.66 -0.99
C ILE A 102 -23.13 10.05 -2.15
N HIS A 103 -21.81 10.01 -2.01
CA HIS A 103 -20.89 9.39 -2.95
C HIS A 103 -20.82 7.89 -2.69
N ILE A 104 -21.24 7.11 -3.68
CA ILE A 104 -21.22 5.65 -3.67
C ILE A 104 -19.92 5.18 -4.29
N LEU A 105 -19.17 4.39 -3.52
CA LEU A 105 -17.79 4.01 -3.86
C LEU A 105 -17.65 2.56 -4.28
N ILE A 106 -18.77 1.82 -4.31
CA ILE A 106 -18.82 0.38 -4.55
C ILE A 106 -19.63 0.06 -5.82
N ASN A 107 -19.40 -1.13 -6.38
CA ASN A 107 -20.28 -1.73 -7.40
C ASN A 107 -21.38 -2.61 -6.77
N GLN A 108 -22.21 -3.28 -7.59
CA GLN A 108 -23.26 -4.19 -7.11
C GLN A 108 -22.76 -5.33 -6.21
N ASN A 109 -21.52 -5.76 -6.43
CA ASN A 109 -20.83 -6.81 -5.67
C ASN A 109 -20.07 -6.26 -4.44
N GLU A 110 -20.34 -5.01 -4.05
CA GLU A 110 -19.76 -4.35 -2.87
C GLU A 110 -18.24 -4.16 -2.90
N ASN A 111 -17.63 -4.31 -4.08
CA ASN A 111 -16.22 -4.04 -4.27
C ASN A 111 -16.02 -2.55 -4.54
N LEU A 112 -14.99 -1.97 -3.93
CA LEU A 112 -14.61 -0.58 -4.18
C LEU A 112 -14.22 -0.38 -5.65
N LEU A 113 -14.78 0.66 -6.27
CA LEU A 113 -14.59 0.96 -7.69
C LEU A 113 -13.13 1.25 -8.02
N PHE A 114 -12.43 1.96 -7.15
CA PHE A 114 -11.00 2.29 -7.29
C PHE A 114 -10.06 1.12 -6.91
N GLU A 115 -10.60 -0.05 -6.60
CA GLU A 115 -9.85 -1.32 -6.47
C GLU A 115 -10.09 -2.24 -7.66
N HIS A 116 -10.83 -1.80 -8.69
CA HIS A 116 -10.96 -2.56 -9.93
C HIS A 116 -9.63 -2.57 -10.72
N SER A 117 -9.36 -3.65 -11.45
CA SER A 117 -8.05 -3.91 -12.06
C SER A 117 -7.63 -2.87 -13.10
N ASP A 118 -8.58 -2.25 -13.79
CA ASP A 118 -8.35 -1.25 -14.83
C ASP A 118 -8.46 0.21 -14.33
N TRP A 119 -8.90 0.46 -13.09
CA TRP A 119 -9.18 1.82 -12.61
C TRP A 119 -7.98 2.76 -12.77
N TRP A 120 -6.82 2.33 -12.28
CA TRP A 120 -5.58 3.11 -12.33
C TRP A 120 -4.94 3.12 -13.72
N ILE A 121 -5.16 2.08 -14.51
CA ILE A 121 -4.72 2.02 -15.91
C ILE A 121 -5.51 3.03 -16.76
N ASN A 122 -6.83 3.12 -16.54
CA ASN A 122 -7.68 4.10 -17.21
C ASN A 122 -7.33 5.52 -16.76
N GLN A 123 -7.17 5.74 -15.45
CA GLN A 123 -6.85 7.06 -14.90
C GLN A 123 -5.50 7.59 -15.42
N ILE A 124 -4.43 6.80 -15.38
CA ILE A 124 -3.12 7.21 -15.92
C ILE A 124 -3.17 7.45 -17.43
N SER A 125 -3.92 6.65 -18.18
CA SER A 125 -4.08 6.81 -19.62
C SER A 125 -4.80 8.11 -19.97
N ARG A 126 -5.90 8.43 -19.26
CA ARG A 126 -6.63 9.70 -19.44
C ARG A 126 -5.78 10.91 -19.07
N MET A 127 -4.99 10.84 -17.99
CA MET A 127 -4.03 11.89 -17.66
C MET A 127 -2.96 12.04 -18.75
N ALA A 128 -2.35 10.94 -19.21
CA ALA A 128 -1.31 10.96 -20.23
C ALA A 128 -1.81 11.55 -21.56
N ASP A 129 -3.00 11.13 -22.01
CA ASP A 129 -3.62 11.63 -23.22
C ASP A 129 -3.87 13.13 -23.13
N GLU A 130 -4.46 13.60 -22.03
CA GLU A 130 -4.78 15.01 -21.83
C GLU A 130 -3.54 15.89 -21.73
N TRP A 131 -2.50 15.47 -20.99
CA TRP A 131 -1.23 16.20 -20.92
C TRP A 131 -0.58 16.35 -22.30
N LEU A 132 -0.63 15.31 -23.11
CA LEU A 132 -0.07 15.34 -24.47
C LEU A 132 -0.92 16.19 -25.41
N ASP A 133 -2.24 16.14 -25.30
CA ASP A 133 -3.15 16.98 -26.10
C ASP A 133 -3.01 18.47 -25.72
N ASP A 134 -2.89 18.81 -24.43
CA ASP A 134 -2.66 20.18 -23.95
C ASP A 134 -1.33 20.76 -24.46
N LEU A 135 -0.25 19.96 -24.39
CA LEU A 135 1.09 20.41 -24.75
C LEU A 135 1.36 20.38 -26.26
N PHE A 136 0.77 19.42 -26.99
CA PHE A 136 1.17 19.12 -28.37
C PHE A 136 -0.01 19.02 -29.35
N GLY A 137 -1.25 19.22 -28.90
CA GLY A 137 -2.46 19.12 -29.72
C GLY A 137 -2.63 17.74 -30.35
N ASP A 138 -3.03 17.74 -31.63
CA ASP A 138 -3.29 16.51 -32.39
C ASP A 138 -2.02 15.75 -32.83
N ASN A 139 -0.82 16.21 -32.45
CA ASN A 139 0.43 15.53 -32.85
C ASN A 139 0.55 14.14 -32.17
N ARG A 140 1.07 13.16 -32.91
CA ARG A 140 1.28 11.78 -32.45
C ARG A 140 2.69 11.24 -32.72
N ASN A 141 3.52 11.97 -33.47
CA ASN A 141 4.85 11.54 -33.92
C ASN A 141 5.99 12.33 -33.26
N TYR A 142 5.79 12.72 -31.99
CA TYR A 142 6.61 13.68 -31.23
C TYR A 142 8.10 13.67 -31.57
N THR A 143 8.63 14.85 -31.82
CA THR A 143 10.06 15.07 -32.12
C THR A 143 10.71 15.97 -31.08
N GLN A 144 12.04 16.02 -31.07
CA GLN A 144 12.77 16.99 -30.26
C GLN A 144 12.35 18.44 -30.59
N GLU A 145 12.11 18.75 -31.87
CA GLU A 145 11.67 20.07 -32.31
C GLU A 145 10.27 20.44 -31.80
N ASP A 146 9.36 19.47 -31.71
CA ASP A 146 8.04 19.65 -31.11
C ASP A 146 8.17 20.03 -29.63
N PHE A 147 8.99 19.31 -28.86
CA PHE A 147 9.28 19.67 -27.47
C PHE A 147 9.91 21.05 -27.35
N ALA A 148 10.89 21.37 -28.20
CA ALA A 148 11.53 22.69 -28.20
C ALA A 148 10.53 23.83 -28.46
N SER A 149 9.53 23.61 -29.31
CA SER A 149 8.60 24.64 -29.75
C SER A 149 7.32 24.72 -28.91
N LEU A 150 6.79 23.59 -28.45
CA LEU A 150 5.46 23.46 -27.86
C LEU A 150 5.47 23.18 -26.36
N TYR A 151 6.45 22.45 -25.82
CA TYR A 151 6.48 22.18 -24.38
C TYR A 151 6.48 23.47 -23.56
N ARG A 152 5.73 23.48 -22.46
CA ARG A 152 5.67 24.57 -21.47
C ARG A 152 5.69 23.96 -20.08
N THR A 153 6.38 24.61 -19.16
CA THR A 153 6.26 24.28 -17.73
C THR A 153 4.96 24.80 -17.17
N ASN A 154 4.54 26.00 -17.58
CA ASN A 154 3.36 26.67 -17.04
C ASN A 154 2.17 26.53 -17.99
N LEU A 155 1.13 25.80 -17.55
CA LEU A 155 -0.16 25.70 -18.21
C LEU A 155 -1.25 26.26 -17.28
N ASN A 156 -2.14 27.08 -17.80
CA ASN A 156 -3.24 27.62 -17.00
C ASN A 156 -4.26 26.54 -16.60
N THR A 157 -5.31 26.92 -15.88
CA THR A 157 -6.40 26.03 -15.44
C THR A 157 -7.07 25.23 -16.57
N TYR A 158 -7.01 25.70 -17.81
CA TYR A 158 -7.60 25.05 -18.99
C TYR A 158 -6.59 24.26 -19.81
N GLY A 159 -5.34 24.10 -19.33
CA GLY A 159 -4.29 23.41 -20.08
C GLY A 159 -3.65 24.25 -21.19
N LEU A 160 -3.96 25.55 -21.28
CA LEU A 160 -3.41 26.42 -22.32
C LEU A 160 -2.10 27.08 -21.87
N GLU A 161 -1.28 27.49 -22.84
CA GLU A 161 -0.02 28.20 -22.55
C GLU A 161 -0.24 29.52 -21.79
N THR A 162 0.73 29.85 -20.94
CA THR A 162 0.79 31.12 -20.21
C THR A 162 1.81 32.07 -20.85
N ASP A 163 1.84 33.33 -20.39
CA ASP A 163 2.80 34.33 -20.88
C ASP A 163 4.27 33.98 -20.56
N ASP A 164 4.53 33.18 -19.51
CA ASP A 164 5.87 32.69 -19.22
C ASP A 164 6.18 31.42 -20.03
N THR A 165 7.14 31.56 -20.93
CA THR A 165 7.57 30.51 -21.85
C THR A 165 8.71 29.66 -21.31
N ILE A 166 9.00 29.73 -20.00
CA ILE A 166 10.00 28.89 -19.36
C ILE A 166 9.70 27.40 -19.58
N GLN A 167 10.76 26.67 -19.85
CA GLN A 167 10.82 25.21 -19.91
C GLN A 167 11.86 24.78 -18.88
N GLU A 168 11.40 24.34 -17.72
CA GLU A 168 12.26 23.88 -16.63
C GLU A 168 12.66 22.41 -16.82
N THR A 169 13.93 22.09 -16.55
CA THR A 169 14.48 20.76 -16.78
C THR A 169 13.90 19.72 -15.83
N ALA A 170 13.79 20.04 -14.54
CA ALA A 170 13.24 19.13 -13.54
C ALA A 170 11.76 18.81 -13.83
N THR A 171 10.98 19.82 -14.22
CA THR A 171 9.57 19.68 -14.60
C THR A 171 9.40 18.88 -15.91
N LEU A 172 10.28 19.07 -16.90
CA LEU A 172 10.31 18.25 -18.11
C LEU A 172 10.63 16.79 -17.78
N SER A 173 11.66 16.55 -16.95
CA SER A 173 12.04 15.21 -16.52
C SER A 173 10.92 14.50 -15.75
N ARG A 174 10.18 15.24 -14.92
CA ARG A 174 8.97 14.76 -14.25
C ARG A 174 7.88 14.33 -15.24
N LEU A 175 7.64 15.09 -16.31
CA LEU A 175 6.72 14.67 -17.36
C LEU A 175 7.21 13.39 -18.07
N ILE A 176 8.50 13.30 -18.37
CA ILE A 176 9.10 12.08 -18.95
C ILE A 176 8.89 10.87 -18.04
N TYR A 177 9.03 11.05 -16.72
CA TYR A 177 8.73 10.00 -15.74
C TYR A 177 7.28 9.52 -15.88
N GLY A 178 6.30 10.42 -15.86
CA GLY A 178 4.89 10.05 -15.96
C GLY A 178 4.55 9.34 -17.26
N LEU A 179 5.05 9.85 -18.40
CA LEU A 179 4.85 9.22 -19.70
C LEU A 179 5.51 7.83 -19.78
N SER A 180 6.69 7.67 -19.18
CA SER A 180 7.37 6.37 -19.10
C SER A 180 6.60 5.39 -18.21
N SER A 181 6.09 5.83 -17.07
CA SER A 181 5.23 5.02 -16.19
C SER A 181 3.89 4.67 -16.83
N ALA A 182 3.29 5.58 -17.59
CA ALA A 182 2.09 5.32 -18.37
C ALA A 182 2.34 4.24 -19.44
N TYR A 183 3.45 4.32 -20.18
CA TYR A 183 3.86 3.24 -21.09
C TYR A 183 4.07 1.93 -20.32
N HIS A 184 4.73 1.99 -19.16
CA HIS A 184 5.04 0.80 -18.38
C HIS A 184 3.80 0.01 -17.97
N LEU A 185 2.67 0.68 -17.69
CA LEU A 185 1.39 0.03 -17.39
C LEU A 185 0.57 -0.36 -18.62
N THR A 186 0.66 0.41 -19.71
CA THR A 186 -0.33 0.32 -20.81
C THR A 186 0.23 -0.31 -22.08
N GLY A 187 1.55 -0.28 -22.28
CA GLY A 187 2.19 -0.60 -23.55
C GLY A 187 1.89 0.38 -24.68
N CYS A 188 1.29 1.54 -24.39
CA CYS A 188 0.87 2.50 -25.42
C CYS A 188 2.05 3.27 -26.03
N GLU A 189 2.38 2.98 -27.29
CA GLU A 189 3.51 3.59 -28.00
C GLU A 189 3.47 5.12 -28.04
N ARG A 190 2.28 5.73 -28.01
CA ARG A 190 2.14 7.20 -27.96
C ARG A 190 2.91 7.81 -26.79
N TYR A 191 2.83 7.18 -25.61
CA TYR A 191 3.47 7.66 -24.39
C TYR A 191 4.99 7.46 -24.45
N LEU A 192 5.43 6.30 -24.95
CA LEU A 192 6.85 6.01 -25.16
C LEU A 192 7.50 6.96 -26.16
N ASN A 193 6.86 7.22 -27.30
CA ASN A 193 7.37 8.13 -28.33
C ASN A 193 7.52 9.56 -27.78
N ALA A 194 6.53 10.03 -27.00
CA ALA A 194 6.63 11.32 -26.33
C ALA A 194 7.74 11.35 -25.28
N ALA A 195 7.89 10.30 -24.45
CA ALA A 195 8.97 10.19 -23.48
C ALA A 195 10.34 10.21 -24.17
N LYS A 196 10.53 9.46 -25.26
CA LYS A 196 11.75 9.44 -26.07
C LYS A 196 12.11 10.83 -26.60
N ALA A 197 11.16 11.52 -27.23
CA ALA A 197 11.36 12.87 -27.74
C ALA A 197 11.69 13.88 -26.62
N GLY A 198 11.03 13.73 -25.46
CA GLY A 198 11.33 14.51 -24.26
C GLY A 198 12.75 14.26 -23.74
N VAL A 199 13.21 13.01 -23.71
CA VAL A 199 14.58 12.64 -23.33
C VAL A 199 15.59 13.23 -24.30
N GLU A 200 15.37 13.09 -25.61
CA GLU A 200 16.24 13.69 -26.63
C GLU A 200 16.31 15.21 -26.48
N TYR A 201 15.17 15.86 -26.27
CA TYR A 201 15.11 17.30 -26.01
C TYR A 201 15.86 17.67 -24.74
N GLN A 202 15.62 16.98 -23.63
CA GLN A 202 16.25 17.25 -22.34
C GLN A 202 17.79 17.18 -22.47
N ARG A 203 18.29 16.08 -23.04
CA ARG A 203 19.72 15.79 -23.17
C ARG A 203 20.43 16.77 -24.09
N ASN A 204 19.79 17.19 -25.17
CA ASN A 204 20.41 18.09 -26.16
C ASN A 204 20.29 19.57 -25.77
N SER A 205 19.35 19.91 -24.88
CA SER A 205 19.00 21.31 -24.58
C SER A 205 19.46 21.81 -23.23
N PHE A 206 19.54 20.96 -22.22
CA PHE A 206 19.76 21.39 -20.83
C PHE A 206 21.02 20.82 -20.19
N LYS A 207 21.64 19.83 -20.85
CA LYS A 207 22.82 19.14 -20.34
C LYS A 207 24.08 19.99 -20.45
N LEU A 208 24.86 20.06 -19.37
CA LEU A 208 26.17 20.69 -19.32
C LEU A 208 27.20 19.69 -18.80
N LEU A 209 28.12 19.31 -19.67
CA LEU A 209 29.23 18.43 -19.30
C LEU A 209 30.45 19.24 -18.90
N THR A 210 31.13 18.79 -17.85
CA THR A 210 32.48 19.26 -17.54
C THR A 210 33.46 18.87 -18.66
N SER A 211 34.58 19.57 -18.75
CA SER A 211 35.57 19.36 -19.82
C SER A 211 36.20 17.97 -19.83
N ASP A 212 36.16 17.25 -18.69
CA ASP A 212 36.59 15.86 -18.57
C ASP A 212 35.55 14.85 -19.08
N GLY A 213 34.31 15.28 -19.34
CA GLY A 213 33.20 14.42 -19.76
C GLY A 213 32.61 13.53 -18.66
N GLU A 214 33.07 13.65 -17.40
CA GLU A 214 32.68 12.72 -16.32
C GLU A 214 31.54 13.24 -15.42
N HIS A 215 31.27 14.54 -15.46
CA HIS A 215 30.29 15.20 -14.59
C HIS A 215 29.28 15.98 -15.42
N CYS A 216 28.01 15.87 -15.04
CA CYS A 216 26.87 16.46 -15.71
C CYS A 216 26.09 17.36 -14.75
N PHE A 217 26.00 18.65 -15.11
CA PHE A 217 25.05 19.58 -14.51
C PHE A 217 23.86 19.76 -15.46
N TRP A 218 22.67 19.89 -14.89
CA TRP A 218 21.45 20.22 -15.60
C TRP A 218 21.12 21.70 -15.36
N ALA A 219 20.89 22.44 -16.43
CA ALA A 219 20.41 23.81 -16.32
C ALA A 219 19.03 23.84 -15.63
N TYR A 220 18.72 24.89 -14.88
CA TYR A 220 17.37 25.11 -14.37
C TYR A 220 16.33 25.08 -15.51
N GLY A 221 16.60 25.77 -16.61
CA GLY A 221 15.67 25.77 -17.74
C GLY A 221 16.10 26.59 -18.95
N ARG A 222 15.15 26.78 -19.86
CA ARG A 222 15.29 27.59 -21.07
C ARG A 222 14.04 28.43 -21.23
N ARG A 223 14.19 29.72 -21.51
CA ARG A 223 13.07 30.64 -21.74
C ARG A 223 13.09 31.14 -23.17
N ARG A 224 11.98 30.98 -23.89
CA ARG A 224 11.87 31.47 -25.26
C ARG A 224 11.73 32.99 -25.26
N GLN A 225 12.56 33.66 -26.03
CA GLN A 225 12.49 35.11 -26.21
C GLN A 225 11.93 35.43 -27.61
N LYS A 226 11.64 36.71 -27.86
CA LYS A 226 11.21 37.18 -29.20
C LYS A 226 12.23 36.82 -30.29
N TYR A 227 13.51 36.83 -29.94
CA TYR A 227 14.62 36.42 -30.80
C TYR A 227 15.52 35.44 -30.04
N GLY A 228 15.42 34.15 -30.38
CA GLY A 228 16.23 33.09 -29.78
C GLY A 228 15.70 32.57 -28.43
N THR A 229 16.54 31.81 -27.75
CA THR A 229 16.23 31.15 -26.48
C THR A 229 17.29 31.51 -25.45
N GLU A 230 16.86 31.98 -24.28
CA GLU A 230 17.72 32.23 -23.14
C GLU A 230 17.95 30.93 -22.37
N PHE A 231 19.21 30.63 -22.07
CA PHE A 231 19.61 29.46 -21.29
C PHE A 231 19.79 29.87 -19.82
N LYS A 232 19.09 29.18 -18.91
CA LYS A 232 19.08 29.50 -17.47
C LYS A 232 19.77 28.38 -16.71
N LEU A 233 21.03 28.61 -16.33
CA LEU A 233 21.76 27.66 -15.48
C LEU A 233 21.22 27.63 -14.06
N LEU A 234 21.02 28.82 -13.46
CA LEU A 234 20.65 28.98 -12.06
C LEU A 234 19.15 28.91 -11.87
N SER A 235 18.73 28.38 -10.71
CA SER A 235 17.32 28.35 -10.36
C SER A 235 16.75 29.77 -10.30
N GLU A 236 15.54 29.94 -10.85
CA GLU A 236 14.72 31.13 -10.66
C GLU A 236 13.60 30.91 -9.63
N ASN A 237 13.59 29.75 -8.96
CA ASN A 237 12.54 29.38 -8.02
C ASN A 237 12.86 29.79 -6.57
N GLY A 238 11.87 30.38 -5.91
CA GLY A 238 11.80 30.71 -4.48
C GLY A 238 13.07 30.55 -3.65
N ASP A 239 13.11 29.48 -2.83
CA ASP A 239 14.18 29.25 -1.86
C ASP A 239 15.54 28.95 -2.49
N ASP A 240 15.54 28.50 -3.74
CA ASP A 240 16.70 28.04 -4.52
C ASP A 240 17.32 29.13 -5.41
N PHE A 241 16.68 30.31 -5.47
CA PHE A 241 16.97 31.38 -6.43
C PHE A 241 18.46 31.73 -6.50
N GLY A 242 19.01 31.73 -7.71
CA GLY A 242 20.40 32.13 -7.98
C GLY A 242 21.45 31.08 -7.60
N THR A 243 21.04 29.85 -7.29
CA THR A 243 21.94 28.75 -6.92
C THR A 243 21.81 27.55 -7.87
N ILE A 244 22.56 26.49 -7.61
CA ILE A 244 22.35 25.17 -8.21
C ILE A 244 21.87 24.23 -7.09
N PRO A 245 20.55 24.06 -6.90
CA PRO A 245 20.00 23.18 -5.86
C PRO A 245 20.12 21.71 -6.26
N LEU A 246 20.52 20.86 -5.32
CA LEU A 246 20.63 19.41 -5.55
C LEU A 246 19.28 18.79 -5.92
N TYR A 247 18.20 19.26 -5.31
CA TYR A 247 16.83 18.81 -5.58
C TYR A 247 16.48 18.87 -7.08
N GLU A 248 16.74 20.01 -7.74
CA GLU A 248 16.46 20.15 -9.17
C GLU A 248 17.34 19.21 -10.01
N GLN A 249 18.58 18.95 -9.57
CA GLN A 249 19.47 18.01 -10.27
C GLN A 249 19.03 16.54 -10.10
N ILE A 250 18.58 16.15 -8.90
CA ILE A 250 17.99 14.82 -8.64
C ILE A 250 16.75 14.63 -9.53
N TYR A 251 15.84 15.60 -9.53
CA TYR A 251 14.62 15.51 -10.33
C TYR A 251 14.87 15.65 -11.83
N ALA A 252 15.96 16.31 -12.27
CA ALA A 252 16.36 16.30 -13.67
C ALA A 252 16.66 14.89 -14.19
N ILE A 253 17.09 13.94 -13.35
CA ILE A 253 17.35 12.56 -13.78
C ILE A 253 16.21 11.57 -13.47
N ALA A 254 15.12 12.00 -12.82
CA ALA A 254 14.01 11.11 -12.46
C ALA A 254 13.35 10.48 -13.70
N GLY A 255 13.03 11.30 -14.70
CA GLY A 255 12.51 10.84 -15.99
C GLY A 255 13.49 9.96 -16.76
N LEU A 256 14.78 10.30 -16.73
CA LEU A 256 15.82 9.48 -17.36
C LEU A 256 15.89 8.08 -16.74
N ALA A 257 15.77 7.98 -15.41
CA ALA A 257 15.83 6.70 -14.71
C ALA A 257 14.62 5.80 -15.03
N GLN A 258 13.41 6.36 -15.02
CA GLN A 258 12.21 5.60 -15.39
C GLN A 258 12.18 5.25 -16.89
N TYR A 259 12.65 6.16 -17.76
CA TYR A 259 12.81 5.88 -19.19
C TYR A 259 13.86 4.79 -19.45
N TYR A 260 15.00 4.83 -18.75
CA TYR A 260 16.02 3.77 -18.81
C TYR A 260 15.45 2.44 -18.32
N ARG A 261 14.64 2.43 -17.26
CA ARG A 261 14.01 1.22 -16.74
C ARG A 261 13.15 0.50 -17.78
N ILE A 262 12.43 1.24 -18.61
CA ILE A 262 11.56 0.65 -19.64
C ILE A 262 12.27 0.41 -20.98
N THR A 263 13.34 1.16 -21.29
CA THR A 263 13.98 1.13 -22.62
C THR A 263 15.40 0.58 -22.64
N VAL A 264 16.09 0.60 -21.51
CA VAL A 264 17.52 0.30 -21.43
C VAL A 264 18.36 1.17 -22.39
N ASP A 265 17.96 2.42 -22.62
CA ASP A 265 18.72 3.33 -23.47
C ASP A 265 20.11 3.63 -22.86
N PRO A 266 21.22 3.20 -23.50
CA PRO A 266 22.57 3.41 -22.96
C PRO A 266 22.94 4.89 -22.80
N LYS A 267 22.33 5.77 -23.60
CA LYS A 267 22.57 7.21 -23.52
C LYS A 267 21.91 7.84 -22.30
N ALA A 268 20.74 7.34 -21.91
CA ALA A 268 20.07 7.75 -20.67
C ALA A 268 20.87 7.27 -19.46
N LEU A 269 21.33 6.01 -19.48
CA LEU A 269 22.16 5.45 -18.41
C LEU A 269 23.47 6.23 -18.20
N GLU A 270 24.15 6.60 -19.27
CA GLU A 270 25.40 7.38 -19.18
C GLU A 270 25.16 8.77 -18.59
N ASP A 271 24.09 9.45 -18.98
CA ASP A 271 23.74 10.76 -18.43
C ASP A 271 23.37 10.66 -16.93
N ILE A 272 22.74 9.56 -16.50
CA ILE A 272 22.49 9.28 -15.08
C ILE A 272 23.81 9.06 -14.34
N ARG A 273 24.72 8.24 -14.87
CA ARG A 273 26.05 7.99 -14.29
C ARG A 273 26.82 9.28 -14.06
N GLN A 274 26.90 10.14 -15.08
CA GLN A 274 27.59 11.43 -15.00
C GLN A 274 26.92 12.40 -14.00
N SER A 275 25.60 12.34 -13.85
CA SER A 275 24.87 13.13 -12.86
C SER A 275 25.17 12.65 -11.44
N VAL A 276 25.17 11.33 -11.21
CA VAL A 276 25.54 10.75 -9.90
C VAL A 276 26.99 11.06 -9.53
N ASN A 277 27.93 11.01 -10.48
CA ASN A 277 29.31 11.46 -10.26
C ASN A 277 29.36 12.92 -9.79
N THR A 278 28.46 13.77 -10.30
CA THR A 278 28.35 15.17 -9.90
C THR A 278 27.88 15.30 -8.46
N PHE A 279 26.91 14.48 -8.04
CA PHE A 279 26.43 14.45 -6.65
C PHE A 279 27.57 14.04 -5.70
N GLU A 280 28.28 12.97 -6.03
CA GLU A 280 29.42 12.46 -5.24
C GLU A 280 30.58 13.45 -5.15
N LYS A 281 30.87 14.18 -6.23
CA LYS A 281 32.02 15.10 -6.26
C LYS A 281 31.73 16.42 -5.57
N TYR A 282 30.59 17.03 -5.85
CA TYR A 282 30.32 18.42 -5.48
C TYR A 282 29.37 18.57 -4.29
N TYR A 283 28.39 17.67 -4.12
CA TYR A 283 27.36 17.80 -3.09
C TYR A 283 27.60 16.94 -1.85
N ARG A 284 28.29 15.81 -1.98
CA ARG A 284 28.55 14.91 -0.86
C ARG A 284 29.40 15.59 0.23
N ASP A 285 28.90 15.57 1.45
CA ASP A 285 29.64 16.01 2.62
C ASP A 285 30.58 14.89 3.08
N LYS A 286 31.83 14.97 2.65
CA LYS A 286 32.87 13.97 2.99
C LYS A 286 33.32 14.04 4.45
N THR A 287 32.87 15.04 5.22
CA THR A 287 33.25 15.22 6.62
C THR A 287 32.16 14.68 7.55
N GLN A 288 30.91 15.11 7.40
CA GLN A 288 29.81 14.72 8.30
C GLN A 288 28.81 13.74 7.67
N GLY A 289 29.02 13.30 6.42
CA GLY A 289 28.09 12.43 5.69
C GLY A 289 26.85 13.16 5.16
N GLY A 290 26.11 12.50 4.27
CA GLY A 290 24.96 13.09 3.56
C GLY A 290 25.38 14.05 2.44
N TYR A 291 24.41 14.82 1.94
CA TYR A 291 24.61 15.76 0.83
C TYR A 291 24.11 17.15 1.18
N PHE A 292 24.89 18.15 0.79
CA PHE A 292 24.48 19.54 0.85
C PHE A 292 23.35 19.83 -0.14
N SER A 293 22.47 20.73 0.24
CA SER A 293 21.29 21.09 -0.55
C SER A 293 21.60 21.97 -1.76
N HIS A 294 22.68 22.76 -1.74
CA HIS A 294 22.95 23.77 -2.76
C HIS A 294 24.44 23.92 -3.07
N LEU A 295 24.75 24.37 -4.30
CA LEU A 295 26.07 24.86 -4.68
C LEU A 295 26.01 26.31 -5.12
N ASP A 296 27.07 27.05 -4.80
CA ASP A 296 27.33 28.34 -5.42
C ASP A 296 27.78 28.14 -6.87
N TYR A 297 27.22 28.91 -7.79
CA TYR A 297 27.49 28.71 -9.21
C TYR A 297 28.94 29.02 -9.63
N ALA A 298 29.59 29.95 -8.93
CA ALA A 298 30.91 30.43 -9.34
C ALA A 298 32.03 29.57 -8.73
N SER A 299 31.92 29.21 -7.44
CA SER A 299 32.91 28.36 -6.77
C SER A 299 32.59 26.88 -6.88
N GLN A 300 31.34 26.50 -7.19
CA GLN A 300 30.85 25.12 -7.14
C GLN A 300 31.04 24.47 -5.76
N THR A 301 30.95 25.28 -4.70
CA THR A 301 31.09 24.81 -3.32
C THR A 301 29.81 25.07 -2.52
N PRO A 302 29.47 24.18 -1.58
CA PRO A 302 28.29 24.33 -0.72
C PRO A 302 28.52 25.30 0.46
N THR A 303 29.76 25.75 0.67
CA THR A 303 30.17 26.57 1.82
C THR A 303 30.44 28.03 1.48
N ALA A 304 30.16 28.46 0.24
CA ALA A 304 30.37 29.85 -0.16
C ALA A 304 29.40 30.81 0.55
N ASP A 305 29.88 31.99 0.95
CA ASP A 305 29.06 33.00 1.64
C ASP A 305 27.90 33.52 0.78
N ARG A 306 28.01 33.45 -0.56
CA ARG A 306 26.97 33.90 -1.48
C ARG A 306 25.68 33.07 -1.38
N LEU A 307 25.74 31.86 -0.84
CA LEU A 307 24.58 31.01 -0.63
C LEU A 307 23.63 31.55 0.46
N GLY A 308 24.06 32.51 1.28
CA GLY A 308 23.22 33.06 2.35
C GLY A 308 22.73 31.95 3.28
N ASP A 309 21.42 31.90 3.52
CA ASP A 309 20.81 30.88 4.39
C ASP A 309 21.07 29.44 3.89
N ASN A 310 21.20 29.23 2.57
CA ASN A 310 21.44 27.91 1.97
C ASN A 310 22.85 27.38 2.22
N LYS A 311 23.76 28.20 2.77
CA LYS A 311 25.15 27.82 3.02
C LYS A 311 25.25 26.60 3.94
N ALA A 312 25.90 25.55 3.44
CA ALA A 312 26.22 24.34 4.17
C ALA A 312 24.99 23.68 4.86
N ARG A 313 23.82 23.73 4.21
CA ARG A 313 22.58 23.12 4.72
C ARG A 313 22.30 21.76 4.12
N LYS A 314 21.65 20.90 4.90
CA LYS A 314 21.10 19.60 4.48
C LYS A 314 19.59 19.63 4.73
N ASN A 315 18.82 18.89 3.94
CA ASN A 315 17.38 18.77 4.14
C ASN A 315 16.85 17.44 3.60
N TRP A 316 15.56 17.17 3.80
CA TRP A 316 14.88 16.02 3.19
C TRP A 316 15.21 15.89 1.69
N ASN A 317 15.10 16.98 0.93
CA ASN A 317 15.29 16.96 -0.52
C ASN A 317 16.72 16.60 -0.93
N SER A 318 17.73 16.94 -0.13
CA SER A 318 19.14 16.61 -0.42
C SER A 318 19.52 15.20 0.03
N ILE A 319 18.69 14.53 0.83
CA ILE A 319 18.99 13.20 1.37
C ILE A 319 18.00 12.16 0.83
N GLY A 320 16.72 12.34 1.13
CA GLY A 320 15.68 11.36 0.87
C GLY A 320 15.25 11.27 -0.58
N ASP A 321 15.20 12.39 -1.33
CA ASP A 321 14.68 12.38 -2.70
C ASP A 321 15.52 11.55 -3.67
N HIS A 322 16.80 11.27 -3.35
CA HIS A 322 17.61 10.32 -4.10
C HIS A 322 16.92 8.94 -4.26
N ILE A 323 16.23 8.49 -3.21
CA ILE A 323 15.66 7.14 -3.12
C ILE A 323 14.54 6.93 -4.16
N PRO A 324 13.40 7.66 -4.11
CA PRO A 324 12.31 7.45 -5.04
C PRO A 324 12.60 8.01 -6.44
N ALA A 325 13.36 9.11 -6.55
CA ALA A 325 13.49 9.81 -7.84
C ALA A 325 14.26 8.99 -8.87
N TYR A 326 15.35 8.32 -8.48
CA TYR A 326 16.15 7.55 -9.44
C TYR A 326 16.76 6.26 -8.88
N LEU A 327 17.19 6.22 -7.61
CA LEU A 327 17.98 5.09 -7.09
C LEU A 327 17.20 3.78 -7.19
N ILE A 328 15.94 3.73 -6.76
CA ILE A 328 15.19 2.48 -6.82
C ILE A 328 15.00 2.04 -8.27
N ASN A 329 14.66 2.94 -9.20
CA ASN A 329 14.52 2.59 -10.61
C ASN A 329 15.83 2.08 -11.22
N ILE A 330 16.97 2.67 -10.85
CA ILE A 330 18.28 2.21 -11.31
C ILE A 330 18.64 0.85 -10.70
N LEU A 331 18.42 0.65 -9.41
CA LEU A 331 18.69 -0.63 -8.75
C LEU A 331 17.80 -1.75 -9.29
N LEU A 332 16.51 -1.51 -9.51
CA LEU A 332 15.60 -2.47 -10.17
C LEU A 332 16.09 -2.83 -11.58
N SER A 333 16.66 -1.87 -12.31
CA SER A 333 17.11 -2.06 -13.69
C SER A 333 18.49 -2.70 -13.82
N LEU A 334 19.34 -2.60 -12.79
CA LEU A 334 20.75 -2.99 -12.84
C LEU A 334 21.19 -3.99 -11.75
N ASN A 335 20.30 -4.39 -10.84
CA ASN A 335 20.62 -5.39 -9.82
C ASN A 335 19.66 -6.60 -9.94
N PRO A 336 20.14 -7.79 -10.36
CA PRO A 336 21.54 -8.13 -10.67
C PRO A 336 22.04 -7.44 -11.96
N LEU A 337 23.37 -7.24 -12.06
CA LEU A 337 23.96 -6.57 -13.20
C LEU A 337 23.79 -7.39 -14.49
N PRO A 338 23.31 -6.80 -15.60
CA PRO A 338 23.29 -7.48 -16.89
C PRO A 338 24.70 -7.87 -17.36
N SER A 339 24.90 -9.11 -17.77
CA SER A 339 26.21 -9.73 -18.05
C SER A 339 27.06 -9.01 -19.11
N ASP A 340 26.42 -8.39 -20.11
CA ASP A 340 27.09 -7.73 -21.24
C ASP A 340 27.22 -6.20 -21.07
N LEU A 341 26.93 -5.68 -19.88
CA LEU A 341 27.09 -4.26 -19.60
C LEU A 341 28.58 -3.90 -19.47
N ALA A 342 28.95 -2.69 -19.91
CA ALA A 342 30.33 -2.27 -19.91
C ALA A 342 30.93 -2.27 -18.49
N PRO A 343 32.20 -2.69 -18.29
CA PRO A 343 32.77 -2.91 -16.95
C PRO A 343 32.67 -1.72 -16.00
N GLU A 344 32.71 -0.49 -16.51
CA GLU A 344 32.56 0.75 -15.74
C GLU A 344 31.23 0.84 -14.98
N PHE A 345 30.18 0.14 -15.43
CA PHE A 345 28.88 0.13 -14.75
C PHE A 345 28.86 -0.78 -13.51
N ASN A 346 29.84 -1.66 -13.33
CA ASN A 346 30.00 -2.41 -12.07
C ASN A 346 30.23 -1.46 -10.89
N ASP A 347 31.11 -0.47 -11.09
CA ASP A 347 31.43 0.50 -10.04
C ASP A 347 30.29 1.51 -9.88
N PHE A 348 29.60 1.85 -10.96
CA PHE A 348 28.41 2.70 -10.89
C PHE A 348 27.28 2.08 -10.03
N VAL A 349 26.97 0.79 -10.19
CA VAL A 349 25.95 0.13 -9.36
C VAL A 349 26.35 0.09 -7.90
N LYS A 350 27.61 -0.18 -7.59
CA LYS A 350 28.12 -0.13 -6.21
C LYS A 350 28.01 1.27 -5.62
N ILE A 351 28.29 2.31 -6.41
CA ILE A 351 28.08 3.70 -5.98
C ILE A 351 26.60 3.92 -5.68
N CYS A 352 25.68 3.50 -6.55
CA CYS A 352 24.24 3.64 -6.31
C CYS A 352 23.79 2.92 -5.03
N GLN A 353 24.29 1.70 -4.78
CA GLN A 353 24.02 0.96 -3.53
C GLN A 353 24.58 1.68 -2.30
N MET A 354 25.80 2.22 -2.39
CA MET A 354 26.40 3.02 -1.32
C MET A 354 25.59 4.30 -1.04
N ILE A 355 25.16 5.03 -2.08
CA ILE A 355 24.31 6.22 -1.91
C ILE A 355 22.98 5.82 -1.25
N PHE A 356 22.36 4.72 -1.72
CA PHE A 356 21.12 4.20 -1.13
C PHE A 356 21.30 3.90 0.36
N ASP A 357 22.34 3.14 0.72
CA ASP A 357 22.67 2.82 2.12
C ASP A 357 22.95 4.08 2.95
N ASP A 358 23.75 5.01 2.44
CA ASP A 358 24.06 6.28 3.11
C ASP A 358 22.80 7.10 3.36
N CYS A 359 21.90 7.23 2.38
CA CYS A 359 20.64 7.95 2.53
C CYS A 359 19.76 7.31 3.61
N ILE A 360 19.62 5.98 3.60
CA ILE A 360 18.83 5.26 4.61
C ILE A 360 19.46 5.40 6.01
N ASN A 361 20.79 5.28 6.12
CA ASN A 361 21.51 5.49 7.38
C ASN A 361 21.26 6.89 7.94
N ASN A 362 21.39 7.93 7.10
CA ASN A 362 21.17 9.30 7.53
C ASN A 362 19.71 9.56 7.94
N ILE A 363 18.74 8.99 7.21
CA ILE A 363 17.32 9.07 7.57
C ILE A 363 17.09 8.43 8.94
N LEU A 364 17.53 7.19 9.15
CA LEU A 364 17.33 6.47 10.41
C LEU A 364 18.01 7.17 11.60
N GLN A 365 19.14 7.83 11.37
CA GLN A 365 19.93 8.44 12.44
C GLN A 365 19.49 9.86 12.80
N TYR A 366 19.20 10.71 11.82
CA TYR A 366 19.08 12.16 12.05
C TYR A 366 17.67 12.73 11.90
N PHE A 367 16.78 12.05 11.18
CA PHE A 367 15.41 12.53 10.95
C PHE A 367 14.48 12.32 12.15
N PRO A 368 14.50 11.16 12.84
CA PRO A 368 13.69 10.97 14.04
C PRO A 368 13.98 12.04 15.10
N ASP A 369 12.92 12.47 15.78
CA ASP A 369 13.01 13.32 16.97
C ASP A 369 12.41 12.56 18.14
N GLU A 370 13.20 12.30 19.19
CA GLU A 370 12.73 11.52 20.34
C GLU A 370 11.62 12.25 21.14
N ASN A 371 11.57 13.58 21.04
CA ASN A 371 10.61 14.40 21.79
C ASN A 371 9.43 14.85 20.94
N ASN A 372 9.40 14.49 19.65
CA ASN A 372 8.37 14.93 18.73
C ASN A 372 7.83 13.78 17.88
N ARG A 373 6.56 13.85 17.50
CA ARG A 373 5.90 12.84 16.66
C ARG A 373 6.23 12.97 15.17
N TYR A 374 6.81 14.10 14.76
CA TYR A 374 7.23 14.40 13.40
C TYR A 374 8.75 14.45 13.29
N VAL A 375 9.27 14.06 12.13
CA VAL A 375 10.70 14.15 11.82
C VAL A 375 11.21 15.60 11.78
N ASN A 376 12.52 15.75 11.97
CA ASN A 376 13.27 16.93 11.56
C ASN A 376 13.55 16.86 10.05
N GLU A 377 13.39 17.98 9.34
CA GLU A 377 13.51 18.00 7.86
C GLU A 377 14.68 18.83 7.35
N ARG A 378 15.24 19.71 8.19
CA ARG A 378 16.30 20.64 7.82
C ARG A 378 17.39 20.62 8.88
N PHE A 379 18.63 20.72 8.41
CA PHE A 379 19.79 20.57 9.26
C PHE A 379 20.93 21.49 8.83
N TYR A 380 21.71 21.90 9.81
CA TYR A 380 23.05 22.41 9.60
C TYR A 380 24.00 21.30 9.12
N GLN A 381 25.24 21.66 8.78
CA GLN A 381 26.23 20.71 8.28
C GLN A 381 26.50 19.56 9.26
N ASP A 382 26.48 19.83 10.56
CA ASP A 382 26.74 18.89 11.64
C ASP A 382 25.51 18.09 12.08
N TRP A 383 24.42 18.14 11.32
CA TRP A 383 23.15 17.49 11.61
C TRP A 383 22.38 18.06 12.82
N GLU A 384 22.76 19.24 13.32
CA GLU A 384 21.87 19.99 14.22
C GLU A 384 20.58 20.38 13.44
N PRO A 385 19.38 20.09 13.98
CA PRO A 385 18.13 20.50 13.33
C PRO A 385 18.01 22.03 13.18
N ASP A 386 17.59 22.49 12.01
CA ASP A 386 17.36 23.90 11.71
C ASP A 386 15.86 24.22 11.82
N HIS A 387 15.43 24.63 13.02
CA HIS A 387 14.04 24.98 13.34
C HIS A 387 13.69 26.44 13.06
N ASP A 388 14.64 27.25 12.59
CA ASP A 388 14.44 28.68 12.29
C ASP A 388 14.42 28.96 10.78
N TRP A 389 14.33 27.90 9.96
CA TRP A 389 14.38 28.01 8.50
C TRP A 389 13.18 28.79 7.90
N ARG A 390 13.40 30.04 7.49
CA ARG A 390 12.52 30.86 6.64
C ARG A 390 11.02 30.68 6.90
N TRP A 391 10.24 30.17 5.95
CA TRP A 391 8.80 29.98 6.11
C TRP A 391 8.47 28.68 6.86
N GLN A 392 9.35 27.68 6.82
CA GLN A 392 9.10 26.36 7.40
C GLN A 392 9.21 26.39 8.92
N GLN A 393 10.15 27.14 9.50
CA GLN A 393 10.32 27.24 10.97
C GLN A 393 10.28 25.84 11.63
N ASN A 394 9.77 25.72 12.87
CA ASN A 394 9.58 24.44 13.57
C ASN A 394 8.26 23.74 13.19
N ARG A 395 7.99 23.58 11.89
CA ARG A 395 6.73 23.02 11.38
C ARG A 395 6.97 21.71 10.63
N ALA A 396 5.99 20.81 10.72
CA ALA A 396 6.05 19.52 10.06
C ALA A 396 5.31 19.55 8.72
N ILE A 397 5.95 19.01 7.69
CA ILE A 397 5.31 18.69 6.42
C ILE A 397 4.86 17.23 6.49
N VAL A 398 3.55 17.02 6.53
CA VAL A 398 2.95 15.70 6.77
C VAL A 398 3.36 14.70 5.68
N GLY A 399 3.32 15.14 4.43
CA GLY A 399 3.70 14.35 3.26
C GLY A 399 5.12 13.81 3.34
N HIS A 400 6.08 14.54 3.93
CA HIS A 400 7.46 14.05 4.08
C HIS A 400 7.58 12.92 5.10
N ASN A 401 6.83 12.95 6.19
CA ASN A 401 6.78 11.86 7.17
C ASN A 401 6.25 10.56 6.53
N LEU A 402 5.17 10.68 5.76
CA LEU A 402 4.60 9.57 5.00
C LEU A 402 5.54 9.11 3.88
N LYS A 403 6.21 10.05 3.20
CA LYS A 403 7.21 9.77 2.16
C LYS A 403 8.38 8.94 2.70
N ILE A 404 8.88 9.29 3.89
CA ILE A 404 9.88 8.51 4.60
C ILE A 404 9.35 7.10 4.88
N ALA A 405 8.15 6.99 5.44
CA ALA A 405 7.59 5.69 5.82
C ALA A 405 7.56 4.70 4.64
N TRP A 406 6.98 5.09 3.49
CA TRP A 406 6.85 4.16 2.36
C TRP A 406 8.18 3.87 1.65
N ASN A 407 9.11 4.84 1.61
CA ASN A 407 10.45 4.60 1.08
C ASN A 407 11.28 3.67 1.99
N LEU A 408 11.15 3.79 3.31
CA LEU A 408 11.75 2.86 4.26
C LEU A 408 11.14 1.45 4.15
N THR A 409 9.85 1.31 3.87
CA THR A 409 9.24 -0.01 3.59
C THR A 409 9.80 -0.64 2.30
N ARG A 410 10.00 0.14 1.23
CA ARG A 410 10.70 -0.35 0.02
C ARG A 410 12.15 -0.73 0.32
N ALA A 411 12.86 0.08 1.10
CA ALA A 411 14.23 -0.21 1.50
C ALA A 411 14.34 -1.47 2.37
N ALA A 412 13.40 -1.68 3.29
CA ALA A 412 13.33 -2.92 4.07
C ALA A 412 13.23 -4.15 3.16
N ASN A 413 12.42 -4.09 2.10
CA ASN A 413 12.29 -5.19 1.16
C ASN A 413 13.53 -5.40 0.29
N TYR A 414 14.22 -4.33 -0.11
CA TYR A 414 15.57 -4.43 -0.69
C TYR A 414 16.55 -5.13 0.27
N TYR A 415 16.58 -4.75 1.55
CA TYR A 415 17.47 -5.36 2.54
C TYR A 415 17.14 -6.82 2.85
N LYS A 416 15.85 -7.19 2.77
CA LYS A 416 15.37 -8.57 2.92
C LYS A 416 15.99 -9.47 1.85
N GLU A 417 16.01 -9.01 0.60
CA GLU A 417 16.58 -9.77 -0.53
C GLU A 417 18.08 -10.01 -0.41
N ILE A 418 18.81 -9.05 0.17
CA ILE A 418 20.26 -9.18 0.39
C ILE A 418 20.61 -9.73 1.79
N GLY A 419 19.61 -10.18 2.57
CA GLY A 419 19.81 -10.86 3.85
C GLY A 419 20.24 -9.97 5.02
N ASN A 420 19.95 -8.67 4.99
CA ASN A 420 20.31 -7.74 6.07
C ASN A 420 19.15 -7.49 7.06
N SER A 421 18.87 -8.49 7.90
CA SER A 421 17.72 -8.46 8.84
C SER A 421 17.72 -7.30 9.82
N ASN A 422 18.89 -6.78 10.22
CA ASN A 422 18.97 -5.62 11.11
C ASN A 422 18.42 -4.37 10.41
N LYS A 423 18.83 -4.12 9.17
CA LYS A 423 18.31 -3.00 8.39
C LYS A 423 16.84 -3.12 8.05
N VAL A 424 16.36 -4.34 7.79
CA VAL A 424 14.92 -4.61 7.64
C VAL A 424 14.17 -4.12 8.87
N LYS A 425 14.60 -4.53 10.06
CA LYS A 425 13.99 -4.14 11.33
C LYS A 425 14.03 -2.62 11.54
N ASP A 426 15.20 -1.99 11.42
CA ASP A 426 15.34 -0.55 11.66
C ASP A 426 14.46 0.29 10.72
N CYS A 427 14.40 -0.07 9.44
CA CYS A 427 13.56 0.60 8.46
C CYS A 427 12.08 0.45 8.78
N LEU A 428 11.63 -0.77 9.10
CA LEU A 428 10.21 -1.03 9.40
C LEU A 428 9.78 -0.43 10.73
N ASP A 429 10.64 -0.42 11.75
CA ASP A 429 10.35 0.19 13.05
C ASP A 429 10.04 1.69 12.88
N LEU A 430 10.91 2.43 12.18
CA LEU A 430 10.68 3.84 11.92
C LEU A 430 9.50 4.08 10.98
N ALA A 431 9.34 3.28 9.92
CA ALA A 431 8.21 3.41 9.00
C ALA A 431 6.85 3.23 9.71
N VAL A 432 6.73 2.21 10.56
CA VAL A 432 5.53 1.94 11.36
C VAL A 432 5.28 3.05 12.38
N GLN A 433 6.33 3.52 13.06
CA GLN A 433 6.22 4.64 14.01
C GLN A 433 5.66 5.89 13.32
N LEU A 434 6.24 6.30 12.20
CA LEU A 434 5.78 7.48 11.45
C LEU A 434 4.36 7.30 10.93
N ALA A 435 4.03 6.15 10.34
CA ALA A 435 2.70 5.89 9.82
C ALA A 435 1.61 5.92 10.91
N ASN A 436 1.89 5.39 12.11
CA ASN A 436 0.98 5.46 13.25
C ASN A 436 0.83 6.90 13.76
N ASN A 437 1.94 7.65 13.87
CA ASN A 437 1.90 9.05 14.27
C ASN A 437 1.08 9.90 13.28
N MET A 438 1.24 9.67 11.97
CA MET A 438 0.49 10.40 10.95
C MET A 438 -1.00 10.03 10.96
N ALA A 439 -1.34 8.77 11.23
CA ALA A 439 -2.73 8.32 11.33
C ALA A 439 -3.47 9.05 12.46
N GLU A 440 -2.79 9.30 13.59
CA GLU A 440 -3.39 9.97 14.75
C GLU A 440 -3.36 11.49 14.64
N PHE A 441 -2.28 12.08 14.10
CA PHE A 441 -2.02 13.51 14.22
C PHE A 441 -1.95 14.27 12.90
N ALA A 442 -2.17 13.63 11.74
CA ALA A 442 -1.98 14.30 10.45
C ALA A 442 -2.98 13.90 9.36
N VAL A 443 -3.55 12.70 9.45
CA VAL A 443 -4.70 12.26 8.64
C VAL A 443 -5.98 12.81 9.27
N ASP A 444 -6.89 13.32 8.45
CA ASP A 444 -8.20 13.82 8.89
C ASP A 444 -9.11 12.62 9.23
N PRO A 445 -9.43 12.37 10.53
CA PRO A 445 -10.14 11.17 10.94
C PRO A 445 -11.65 11.25 10.64
N ILE A 446 -12.13 12.36 10.08
CA ILE A 446 -13.54 12.58 9.77
C ILE A 446 -13.76 12.52 8.25
N ARG A 447 -12.79 12.98 7.46
CA ARG A 447 -12.93 13.16 6.01
C ARG A 447 -11.93 12.38 5.18
N GLY A 448 -10.98 11.69 5.79
CA GLY A 448 -9.85 11.07 5.10
C GLY A 448 -8.90 12.11 4.50
N GLY A 449 -7.79 11.64 3.92
CA GLY A 449 -6.75 12.53 3.41
C GLY A 449 -5.88 13.14 4.51
N CYS A 450 -4.65 13.51 4.16
CA CYS A 450 -3.68 14.11 5.06
C CYS A 450 -3.60 15.63 4.88
N PHE A 451 -3.42 16.35 5.99
CA PHE A 451 -3.25 17.80 5.99
C PHE A 451 -1.89 18.22 5.42
N ASP A 452 -1.79 19.47 5.00
CA ASP A 452 -0.60 20.02 4.35
C ASP A 452 0.58 20.24 5.31
N ALA A 453 0.43 21.14 6.29
CA ALA A 453 1.46 21.40 7.29
C ALA A 453 0.86 21.74 8.64
N VAL A 454 1.56 21.32 9.69
CA VAL A 454 1.08 21.39 11.08
C VAL A 454 2.20 21.88 12.00
N GLU A 455 1.83 22.53 13.10
CA GLU A 455 2.80 22.92 14.12
C GLU A 455 3.33 21.66 14.83
N ARG A 456 4.66 21.54 14.94
CA ARG A 456 5.29 20.40 15.64
C ARG A 456 4.99 20.42 17.13
N GLU A 457 4.80 21.61 17.68
CA GLU A 457 4.48 21.87 19.07
C GLU A 457 3.22 22.75 19.17
N PRO A 458 2.01 22.15 19.12
CA PRO A 458 0.77 22.89 19.25
C PRO A 458 0.71 23.68 20.56
N THR A 459 0.35 24.96 20.50
CA THR A 459 0.29 25.88 21.64
C THR A 459 -1.14 26.21 22.09
N ASN A 460 -2.13 25.84 21.27
CA ASN A 460 -3.54 26.17 21.46
C ASN A 460 -4.33 25.14 22.30
N ASN A 461 -3.65 24.21 22.98
CA ASN A 461 -4.24 23.08 23.74
C ASN A 461 -5.06 22.08 22.90
N MET A 462 -4.86 22.05 21.57
CA MET A 462 -5.41 21.03 20.69
C MET A 462 -4.34 19.99 20.33
N PRO A 463 -4.72 18.74 20.04
CA PRO A 463 -3.77 17.72 19.60
C PRO A 463 -3.12 18.09 18.25
N LEU A 464 -3.80 18.89 17.44
CA LEU A 464 -3.34 19.36 16.13
C LEU A 464 -3.57 20.87 15.98
N GLU A 465 -2.55 21.58 15.49
CA GLU A 465 -2.62 23.00 15.16
C GLU A 465 -2.16 23.21 13.71
N MET A 466 -3.03 23.80 12.89
CA MET A 466 -2.74 24.09 11.48
C MET A 466 -1.84 25.30 11.39
N VAL A 467 -0.83 25.26 10.51
CA VAL A 467 0.05 26.41 10.30
C VAL A 467 -0.69 27.56 9.62
N TRP A 468 -1.51 27.26 8.62
CA TRP A 468 -2.30 28.24 7.88
C TRP A 468 -3.78 27.87 7.84
N LYS A 469 -4.16 27.08 6.85
CA LYS A 469 -5.53 26.61 6.60
C LYS A 469 -5.53 25.10 6.71
N SER A 470 -6.70 24.52 6.97
CA SER A 470 -6.94 23.07 6.88
C SER A 470 -6.97 22.62 5.41
N THR A 471 -5.86 22.78 4.70
CA THR A 471 -5.71 22.40 3.29
C THR A 471 -5.02 21.06 3.14
N LYS A 472 -5.26 20.41 2.00
CA LYS A 472 -4.72 19.12 1.62
C LYS A 472 -4.15 19.24 0.20
N ASP A 473 -2.90 18.85 0.01
CA ASP A 473 -2.20 18.94 -1.26
C ASP A 473 -2.10 17.58 -1.94
N PHE A 474 -2.22 17.57 -3.26
CA PHE A 474 -2.35 16.35 -4.07
C PHE A 474 -1.15 15.39 -3.88
N TRP A 475 0.07 15.94 -3.86
CA TRP A 475 1.30 15.15 -3.74
C TRP A 475 1.43 14.51 -2.36
N GLN A 476 0.89 15.14 -1.30
CA GLN A 476 0.88 14.56 0.04
C GLN A 476 -0.11 13.41 0.16
N GLN A 477 -1.25 13.51 -0.55
CA GLN A 477 -2.23 12.42 -0.59
C GLN A 477 -1.63 11.17 -1.24
N GLU A 478 -0.81 11.35 -2.29
CA GLU A 478 -0.05 10.24 -2.85
C GLU A 478 0.84 9.59 -1.79
N GLN A 479 1.63 10.37 -1.05
CA GLN A 479 2.53 9.81 -0.02
C GLN A 479 1.73 9.03 1.04
N CYS A 480 0.55 9.53 1.41
CA CYS A 480 -0.38 8.90 2.34
C CYS A 480 -0.89 7.55 1.80
N ILE A 481 -1.40 7.53 0.58
CA ILE A 481 -1.93 6.33 -0.08
C ILE A 481 -0.83 5.28 -0.18
N LEU A 482 0.33 5.63 -0.75
CA LEU A 482 1.42 4.69 -0.99
C LEU A 482 1.97 4.11 0.31
N ALA A 483 2.11 4.93 1.36
CA ALA A 483 2.56 4.47 2.68
C ALA A 483 1.63 3.44 3.29
N TYR A 484 0.33 3.71 3.35
CA TYR A 484 -0.60 2.78 3.97
C TYR A 484 -0.83 1.52 3.14
N LEU A 485 -0.80 1.62 1.80
CA LEU A 485 -0.87 0.44 0.94
C LEU A 485 0.33 -0.50 1.14
N ILE A 486 1.57 0.02 1.07
CA ILE A 486 2.75 -0.84 1.20
C ILE A 486 2.93 -1.36 2.63
N LEU A 487 2.56 -0.58 3.66
CA LEU A 487 2.59 -1.05 5.05
C LEU A 487 1.50 -2.07 5.36
N TYR A 488 0.32 -1.96 4.74
CA TYR A 488 -0.68 -3.03 4.80
C TYR A 488 -0.11 -4.32 4.20
N ALA A 489 0.51 -4.24 3.02
CA ALA A 489 1.16 -5.37 2.38
C ALA A 489 2.25 -6.02 3.26
N GLU A 490 2.95 -5.22 4.06
CA GLU A 490 4.03 -5.67 4.95
C GLU A 490 3.54 -6.20 6.30
N LYS A 491 2.48 -5.62 6.87
CA LYS A 491 2.06 -5.86 8.26
C LYS A 491 0.70 -6.53 8.41
N ASP A 492 -0.08 -6.63 7.33
CA ASP A 492 -1.43 -7.20 7.31
C ASP A 492 -2.35 -6.60 8.40
N LYS A 493 -2.18 -5.30 8.66
CA LYS A 493 -2.97 -4.55 9.65
C LYS A 493 -4.16 -3.89 8.95
N ALA A 494 -5.37 -4.37 9.20
CA ALA A 494 -6.61 -3.84 8.59
C ALA A 494 -6.75 -2.31 8.70
N ASP A 495 -6.31 -1.72 9.81
CA ASP A 495 -6.31 -0.28 10.03
C ASP A 495 -5.52 0.51 8.96
N TYR A 496 -4.40 -0.03 8.46
CA TYR A 496 -3.67 0.59 7.35
C TYR A 496 -4.43 0.49 6.04
N LEU A 497 -5.11 -0.63 5.80
CA LEU A 497 -5.97 -0.76 4.63
C LEU A 497 -7.12 0.25 4.66
N ASP A 498 -7.75 0.43 5.81
CA ASP A 498 -8.83 1.41 5.96
C ASP A 498 -8.31 2.84 5.74
N LEU A 499 -7.14 3.20 6.29
CA LEU A 499 -6.49 4.51 6.05
C LEU A 499 -6.19 4.75 4.58
N ALA A 500 -5.69 3.74 3.87
CA ALA A 500 -5.47 3.80 2.44
C ALA A 500 -6.80 4.00 1.69
N ARG A 501 -7.84 3.21 1.98
CA ARG A 501 -9.15 3.26 1.32
C ARG A 501 -9.87 4.59 1.52
N GLU A 502 -9.82 5.17 2.72
CA GLU A 502 -10.40 6.49 2.99
C GLU A 502 -9.66 7.60 2.27
N THR A 503 -8.33 7.52 2.22
CA THR A 503 -7.52 8.50 1.47
C THR A 503 -7.73 8.34 -0.04
N LEU A 504 -7.87 7.11 -0.54
CA LEU A 504 -8.22 6.81 -1.93
C LEU A 504 -9.61 7.33 -2.31
N ALA A 505 -10.59 7.18 -1.42
CA ALA A 505 -11.91 7.78 -1.57
C ALA A 505 -11.79 9.31 -1.66
N PHE A 506 -11.06 9.93 -0.72
CA PHE A 506 -10.85 11.38 -0.72
C PHE A 506 -10.15 11.87 -2.01
N TRP A 507 -9.12 11.16 -2.48
CA TRP A 507 -8.42 11.43 -3.74
C TRP A 507 -9.37 11.41 -4.93
N ASN A 508 -10.06 10.28 -5.12
CA ASN A 508 -10.87 10.08 -6.32
C ASN A 508 -12.07 11.03 -6.33
N ILE A 509 -12.65 11.39 -5.18
CA ILE A 509 -13.76 12.35 -5.11
C ILE A 509 -13.27 13.77 -5.38
N ASN A 510 -12.25 14.23 -4.64
CA ASN A 510 -11.99 15.66 -4.47
C ASN A 510 -10.81 16.21 -5.32
N PHE A 511 -9.84 15.37 -5.68
CA PHE A 511 -8.64 15.85 -6.42
C PHE A 511 -8.76 15.73 -7.93
N LEU A 512 -9.58 14.81 -8.43
CA LEU A 512 -9.71 14.60 -9.88
C LEU A 512 -10.54 15.71 -10.53
N ASP A 513 -9.90 16.51 -11.39
CA ASP A 513 -10.59 17.45 -12.26
C ASP A 513 -11.13 16.69 -13.48
N ARG A 514 -12.33 16.11 -13.30
CA ARG A 514 -13.02 15.35 -14.34
C ARG A 514 -13.40 16.17 -15.58
N LYS A 515 -13.46 17.50 -15.47
CA LYS A 515 -13.82 18.38 -16.59
C LYS A 515 -12.64 18.60 -17.52
N ASN A 516 -11.46 18.88 -16.95
CA ASN A 516 -10.22 19.12 -17.70
C ASN A 516 -9.26 17.92 -17.66
N ARG A 517 -9.76 16.75 -17.26
CA ARG A 517 -9.04 15.46 -17.11
C ARG A 517 -7.68 15.59 -16.43
N GLY A 518 -7.65 16.41 -15.38
CA GLY A 518 -6.45 16.75 -14.62
C GLY A 518 -6.63 16.49 -13.14
N ILE A 519 -5.87 17.24 -12.34
CA ILE A 519 -5.98 17.24 -10.88
C ILE A 519 -5.97 18.67 -10.35
N PHE A 520 -6.64 18.90 -9.23
CA PHE A 520 -6.47 20.12 -8.45
C PHE A 520 -5.19 20.02 -7.63
N PHE A 521 -4.40 21.09 -7.56
CA PHE A 521 -3.20 21.08 -6.72
C PHE A 521 -3.55 20.94 -5.23
N ARG A 522 -4.57 21.69 -4.79
CA ARG A 522 -4.96 21.83 -3.39
C ARG A 522 -6.46 21.89 -3.25
N VAL A 523 -6.95 21.22 -2.20
CA VAL A 523 -8.34 21.33 -1.72
C VAL A 523 -8.35 21.78 -0.25
N ASN A 524 -9.48 22.31 0.21
CA ASN A 524 -9.71 22.48 1.63
C ASN A 524 -10.12 21.16 2.30
N ASP A 525 -10.32 21.18 3.61
CA ASP A 525 -10.70 20.03 4.42
C ASP A 525 -11.96 19.30 3.93
N ILE A 526 -12.96 20.05 3.45
CA ILE A 526 -14.22 19.50 2.92
C ILE A 526 -14.13 19.04 1.46
N GLY A 527 -12.99 19.23 0.78
CA GLY A 527 -12.76 18.72 -0.58
C GLY A 527 -12.96 19.73 -1.72
N LEU A 528 -13.17 21.01 -1.42
CA LEU A 528 -13.32 22.04 -2.45
C LEU A 528 -11.96 22.56 -2.95
N PRO A 529 -11.75 22.72 -4.28
CA PRO A 529 -10.51 23.27 -4.83
C PRO A 529 -10.18 24.67 -4.32
N VAL A 530 -8.90 24.92 -4.03
CA VAL A 530 -8.39 26.23 -3.56
C VAL A 530 -7.56 26.88 -4.66
N PHE A 531 -8.14 27.90 -5.29
CA PHE A 531 -7.50 28.69 -6.35
C PHE A 531 -6.70 29.89 -5.79
N GLN A 532 -5.77 29.64 -4.87
CA GLN A 532 -4.84 30.68 -4.40
C GLN A 532 -3.40 30.21 -4.59
N ASN A 533 -2.70 30.82 -5.55
CA ASN A 533 -1.29 30.60 -5.91
C ASN A 533 -0.95 29.24 -6.57
N TYR A 534 -1.93 28.34 -6.79
CA TYR A 534 -1.70 27.00 -7.34
C TYR A 534 -2.82 26.54 -8.28
N ASP A 535 -3.34 27.47 -9.06
CA ASP A 535 -4.56 27.28 -9.86
C ASP A 535 -4.23 26.58 -11.19
N ASN A 536 -2.98 26.74 -11.62
CA ASN A 536 -2.47 26.25 -12.89
C ASN A 536 -2.42 24.72 -12.93
N LYS A 537 -2.79 24.14 -14.08
CA LYS A 537 -2.72 22.70 -14.34
C LYS A 537 -1.28 22.18 -14.32
N ALA A 538 -0.33 23.04 -14.73
CA ALA A 538 1.10 22.74 -14.70
C ALA A 538 1.91 23.96 -14.24
N GLY A 539 3.02 23.70 -13.54
CA GLY A 539 3.98 24.71 -13.11
C GLY A 539 5.17 24.07 -12.38
N HIS A 540 6.03 24.88 -11.78
CA HIS A 540 7.22 24.40 -11.06
C HIS A 540 6.92 23.28 -10.03
N ALA A 541 5.83 23.45 -9.27
CA ALA A 541 5.42 22.53 -8.21
C ALA A 541 4.50 21.38 -8.68
N ILE A 542 4.02 21.40 -9.93
CA ILE A 542 3.09 20.40 -10.47
C ILE A 542 3.43 20.06 -11.93
N ALA A 543 3.81 18.81 -12.12
CA ALA A 543 4.17 18.21 -13.39
C ALA A 543 3.55 16.80 -13.48
N GLY A 544 3.71 16.13 -14.60
CA GLY A 544 3.30 14.73 -14.79
C GLY A 544 4.13 13.71 -14.00
N TYR A 545 4.38 13.92 -12.69
CA TYR A 545 5.13 13.01 -11.82
C TYR A 545 4.25 12.41 -10.73
N HIS A 546 3.92 13.16 -9.68
CA HIS A 546 3.27 12.65 -8.47
C HIS A 546 1.92 11.97 -8.74
N SER A 547 1.08 12.55 -9.60
CA SER A 547 -0.19 11.89 -9.98
C SER A 547 0.03 10.62 -10.82
N PHE A 548 1.05 10.58 -11.67
CA PHE A 548 1.38 9.40 -12.48
C PHE A 548 2.03 8.30 -11.63
N GLU A 549 2.92 8.66 -10.72
CA GLU A 549 3.55 7.77 -9.74
C GLU A 549 2.49 7.15 -8.82
N LEU A 550 1.54 7.95 -8.32
CA LEU A 550 0.39 7.46 -7.58
C LEU A 550 -0.37 6.37 -8.35
N ASN A 551 -0.72 6.65 -9.61
CA ASN A 551 -1.46 5.69 -10.43
C ASN A 551 -0.64 4.42 -10.67
N PHE A 552 0.65 4.57 -10.99
CA PHE A 552 1.56 3.47 -11.24
C PHE A 552 1.74 2.55 -10.03
N LEU A 553 2.13 3.12 -8.89
CA LEU A 553 2.44 2.36 -7.68
C LEU A 553 1.17 1.87 -6.98
N THR A 554 0.05 2.60 -7.02
CA THR A 554 -1.22 2.10 -6.46
C THR A 554 -1.69 0.86 -7.21
N HIS A 555 -1.61 0.87 -8.56
CA HIS A 555 -1.94 -0.32 -9.34
C HIS A 555 -1.08 -1.51 -8.89
N LEU A 556 0.25 -1.32 -8.85
CA LEU A 556 1.19 -2.35 -8.42
C LEU A 556 0.86 -2.88 -7.02
N TYR A 557 0.72 -1.99 -6.03
CA TYR A 557 0.50 -2.38 -4.64
C TYR A 557 -0.84 -3.09 -4.48
N GLN A 558 -1.91 -2.55 -5.07
CA GLN A 558 -3.22 -3.21 -5.05
C GLN A 558 -3.20 -4.62 -5.64
N ARG A 559 -2.46 -4.81 -6.74
CA ARG A 559 -2.34 -6.12 -7.39
C ARG A 559 -1.37 -7.06 -6.67
N SER A 560 -0.36 -6.53 -5.97
CA SER A 560 0.67 -7.32 -5.29
C SER A 560 0.38 -7.64 -3.83
N ALA A 561 -0.62 -7.01 -3.20
CA ALA A 561 -0.96 -7.27 -1.80
C ALA A 561 -2.36 -7.83 -1.55
N ALA A 562 -2.97 -8.45 -2.58
CA ALA A 562 -4.24 -9.16 -2.47
C ALA A 562 -5.34 -8.33 -1.77
N PHE A 563 -5.34 -7.01 -1.98
CA PHE A 563 -6.30 -6.04 -1.44
C PHE A 563 -7.76 -6.43 -1.74
N THR A 564 -7.95 -7.20 -2.80
CA THR A 564 -9.22 -7.75 -3.22
C THR A 564 -9.44 -9.11 -2.58
N ASN A 565 -10.54 -9.22 -1.83
CA ASN A 565 -11.09 -10.43 -1.21
C ASN A 565 -11.61 -11.43 -2.26
N LYS A 566 -10.78 -11.76 -3.25
CA LYS A 566 -11.24 -12.39 -4.48
C LYS A 566 -10.60 -13.75 -4.65
N GLU A 567 -11.45 -14.75 -4.52
CA GLU A 567 -11.26 -16.14 -4.93
C GLU A 567 -10.85 -16.26 -6.42
N ASN A 568 -10.92 -15.16 -7.19
CA ASN A 568 -10.55 -15.09 -8.60
C ASN A 568 -9.06 -14.76 -8.80
N GLU A 569 -8.27 -15.78 -9.14
CA GLU A 569 -6.84 -15.66 -9.42
C GLU A 569 -6.49 -14.74 -10.60
N GLU A 570 -7.42 -14.51 -11.54
CA GLU A 570 -7.20 -13.60 -12.67
C GLU A 570 -7.11 -12.13 -12.23
N GLU A 571 -7.79 -11.75 -11.15
CA GLU A 571 -7.80 -10.36 -10.67
C GLU A 571 -6.54 -9.96 -9.89
N GLN A 572 -5.72 -10.96 -9.56
CA GLN A 572 -4.41 -10.83 -8.89
C GLN A 572 -3.25 -10.78 -9.90
N LYS A 573 -3.54 -10.78 -11.20
CA LYS A 573 -2.54 -10.65 -12.26
C LYS A 573 -2.46 -9.21 -12.74
N PHE A 574 -1.26 -8.82 -13.17
CA PHE A 574 -1.04 -7.54 -13.84
C PHE A 574 0.12 -7.64 -14.83
N CYS A 575 0.17 -6.69 -15.77
CA CYS A 575 1.18 -6.66 -16.81
C CYS A 575 2.04 -5.41 -16.70
N LEU A 576 3.33 -5.56 -17.03
CA LEU A 576 4.22 -4.44 -17.28
C LEU A 576 4.83 -4.57 -18.68
N TYR A 577 5.06 -3.42 -19.29
CA TYR A 577 5.55 -3.28 -20.65
C TYR A 577 6.93 -2.61 -20.67
N PHE A 578 7.81 -3.15 -21.51
CA PHE A 578 9.15 -2.66 -21.76
C PHE A 578 9.35 -2.54 -23.28
N SER A 579 10.27 -1.68 -23.70
CA SER A 579 10.64 -1.47 -25.11
C SER A 579 12.14 -1.27 -25.22
N PRO A 580 12.94 -2.36 -25.20
CA PRO A 580 14.38 -2.29 -25.35
C PRO A 580 14.80 -1.41 -26.53
N HIS A 581 15.75 -0.52 -26.31
CA HIS A 581 16.23 0.43 -27.31
C HIS A 581 16.97 -0.33 -28.43
N GLU A 582 16.86 0.12 -29.67
CA GLU A 582 17.49 -0.51 -30.85
C GLU A 582 19.03 -0.65 -30.75
N SER A 583 19.65 0.13 -29.87
CA SER A 583 21.09 0.12 -29.63
C SER A 583 21.49 -0.68 -28.39
N ILE A 584 20.56 -1.45 -27.81
CA ILE A 584 20.84 -2.26 -26.63
C ILE A 584 21.89 -3.33 -26.96
N ARG A 585 22.85 -3.51 -26.05
CA ARG A 585 23.87 -4.57 -26.14
C ARG A 585 23.64 -5.71 -25.17
N GLN A 586 22.83 -5.46 -24.15
CA GLN A 586 22.49 -6.41 -23.11
C GLN A 586 21.67 -7.55 -23.71
N THR A 587 21.96 -8.77 -23.29
CA THR A 587 21.17 -9.97 -23.65
C THR A 587 20.12 -10.33 -22.62
N ASN A 588 20.04 -9.58 -21.51
CA ASN A 588 19.10 -9.78 -20.43
C ASN A 588 18.43 -8.45 -20.04
N LEU A 589 17.19 -8.53 -19.54
CA LEU A 589 16.39 -7.42 -19.04
C LEU A 589 15.92 -7.72 -17.61
N ASN A 590 16.16 -6.79 -16.68
CA ASN A 590 15.58 -6.88 -15.34
C ASN A 590 14.15 -6.33 -15.38
N VAL A 591 13.19 -7.17 -14.98
CA VAL A 591 11.75 -6.90 -15.11
C VAL A 591 11.04 -6.89 -13.75
N LYS A 592 11.76 -6.64 -12.66
CA LYS A 592 11.13 -6.60 -11.34
C LYS A 592 10.18 -5.38 -11.21
N PRO A 593 8.93 -5.56 -10.72
CA PRO A 593 7.95 -4.47 -10.63
C PRO A 593 8.26 -3.40 -9.57
N ASP A 594 8.69 -3.80 -8.37
CA ASP A 594 9.16 -2.91 -7.30
C ASP A 594 9.78 -3.78 -6.18
N TYR A 595 10.36 -3.15 -5.15
CA TYR A 595 10.72 -3.81 -3.89
C TYR A 595 9.48 -3.96 -2.99
N LEU A 596 8.73 -5.05 -3.20
CA LEU A 596 7.43 -5.32 -2.57
C LEU A 596 7.55 -6.33 -1.41
N PRO A 597 6.69 -6.24 -0.38
CA PRO A 597 6.64 -7.21 0.74
C PRO A 597 6.37 -8.66 0.34
N ASN A 598 5.44 -8.83 -0.59
CA ASN A 598 4.98 -10.14 -1.06
C ASN A 598 5.79 -10.62 -2.26
N SER A 599 6.08 -11.92 -2.26
CA SER A 599 6.71 -12.57 -3.40
C SER A 599 5.78 -12.57 -4.62
N LEU A 600 6.31 -12.12 -5.75
CA LEU A 600 5.65 -12.24 -7.05
C LEU A 600 6.32 -13.37 -7.85
N LYS A 601 5.58 -13.91 -8.81
CA LYS A 601 6.11 -14.77 -9.87
C LYS A 601 5.68 -14.23 -11.23
N ILE A 602 6.49 -14.49 -12.25
CA ILE A 602 6.15 -14.26 -13.66
C ILE A 602 5.25 -15.41 -14.13
N THR A 603 4.11 -15.09 -14.72
CA THR A 603 3.16 -16.07 -15.28
C THR A 603 3.21 -16.14 -16.80
N SER A 604 3.61 -15.05 -17.46
CA SER A 604 3.75 -15.00 -18.92
C SER A 604 4.79 -13.96 -19.34
N ILE A 605 5.49 -14.23 -20.43
CA ILE A 605 6.37 -13.29 -21.12
C ILE A 605 6.01 -13.32 -22.60
N VAL A 606 5.71 -12.16 -23.18
CA VAL A 606 5.46 -11.98 -24.60
C VAL A 606 6.51 -11.03 -25.17
N ILE A 607 7.26 -11.50 -26.17
CA ILE A 607 8.30 -10.72 -26.85
C ILE A 607 7.88 -10.53 -28.30
N ASP A 608 7.72 -9.28 -28.74
CA ASP A 608 7.28 -8.89 -30.10
C ASP A 608 6.02 -9.66 -30.56
N GLY A 609 5.07 -9.87 -29.65
CA GLY A 609 3.83 -10.60 -29.91
C GLY A 609 3.96 -12.13 -29.88
N ILE A 610 5.11 -12.67 -29.51
CA ILE A 610 5.38 -14.11 -29.41
C ILE A 610 5.50 -14.52 -27.94
N ASP A 611 4.61 -15.41 -27.50
CA ASP A 611 4.67 -16.01 -26.16
C ASP A 611 5.95 -16.84 -25.99
N GLN A 612 6.66 -16.61 -24.88
CA GLN A 612 7.85 -17.37 -24.55
C GLN A 612 7.46 -18.67 -23.85
N SER A 613 7.89 -19.80 -24.42
CA SER A 613 7.47 -21.13 -23.97
C SER A 613 8.25 -21.67 -22.76
N SER A 614 9.36 -21.04 -22.39
CA SER A 614 10.19 -21.46 -21.26
C SER A 614 10.91 -20.27 -20.62
N PHE A 615 10.68 -20.08 -19.33
CA PHE A 615 11.38 -19.12 -18.48
C PHE A 615 11.28 -19.58 -17.01
N ASP A 616 12.13 -19.05 -16.14
CA ASP A 616 12.02 -19.27 -14.70
C ASP A 616 11.05 -18.23 -14.11
N SER A 617 9.93 -18.70 -13.54
CA SER A 617 8.88 -17.84 -12.99
C SER A 617 9.35 -16.98 -11.83
N ASN A 618 10.44 -17.35 -11.14
CA ASN A 618 10.95 -16.62 -9.98
C ASN A 618 12.16 -15.75 -10.31
N ASN A 619 12.69 -15.85 -11.54
CA ASN A 619 13.81 -15.04 -11.98
C ASN A 619 13.33 -13.79 -12.73
N PHE A 620 13.48 -12.63 -12.10
CA PHE A 620 13.15 -11.34 -12.70
C PHE A 620 14.21 -10.77 -13.64
N GLN A 621 15.24 -11.54 -14.01
CA GLN A 621 16.14 -11.21 -15.11
C GLN A 621 15.86 -12.16 -16.28
N ILE A 622 15.20 -11.65 -17.31
CA ILE A 622 14.74 -12.43 -18.46
C ILE A 622 15.69 -12.25 -19.66
N PRO A 623 15.89 -13.29 -20.49
CA PRO A 623 16.69 -13.16 -21.70
C PRO A 623 15.94 -12.34 -22.77
N ILE A 624 16.66 -11.50 -23.49
CA ILE A 624 16.18 -10.71 -24.62
C ILE A 624 17.19 -10.75 -25.78
N ILE A 625 16.71 -10.48 -27.00
CA ILE A 625 17.58 -10.29 -28.17
C ILE A 625 17.71 -8.79 -28.50
N PRO A 626 18.88 -8.30 -28.96
CA PRO A 626 19.09 -6.89 -29.28
C PRO A 626 18.15 -6.26 -30.33
N SER A 627 17.38 -7.07 -31.06
CA SER A 627 16.37 -6.62 -32.02
C SER A 627 14.95 -6.55 -31.45
N CYS A 628 14.75 -6.93 -30.19
CA CYS A 628 13.46 -6.91 -29.53
C CYS A 628 12.94 -5.48 -29.41
N LYS A 629 11.66 -5.26 -29.75
CA LYS A 629 11.02 -3.95 -29.71
C LYS A 629 10.03 -3.81 -28.57
N GLN A 630 9.34 -4.89 -28.21
CA GLN A 630 8.34 -4.86 -27.16
C GLN A 630 8.41 -6.13 -26.32
N VAL A 631 8.42 -5.95 -25.00
CA VAL A 631 8.31 -7.03 -24.02
C VAL A 631 7.14 -6.73 -23.12
N LYS A 632 6.22 -7.69 -22.98
CA LYS A 632 5.14 -7.68 -22.00
C LYS A 632 5.43 -8.80 -21.01
N VAL A 633 5.44 -8.48 -19.72
CA VAL A 633 5.60 -9.45 -18.63
C VAL A 633 4.35 -9.42 -17.77
N GLU A 634 3.78 -10.58 -17.52
CA GLU A 634 2.64 -10.76 -16.61
C GLU A 634 3.12 -11.33 -15.28
N TYR A 635 2.61 -10.78 -14.19
CA TYR A 635 2.96 -11.12 -12.82
C TYR A 635 1.73 -11.59 -12.06
N GLN A 636 1.96 -12.43 -11.06
CA GLN A 636 0.96 -12.86 -10.09
C GLN A 636 1.61 -12.96 -8.71
N ILE A 637 0.83 -12.75 -7.65
CA ILE A 637 1.27 -13.06 -6.28
C ILE A 637 1.61 -14.55 -6.18
N GLN A 638 2.78 -14.85 -5.64
CA GLN A 638 3.13 -16.19 -5.22
C GLN A 638 2.52 -16.40 -3.83
N LYS A 639 1.35 -17.05 -3.75
CA LYS A 639 0.83 -17.54 -2.47
C LYS A 639 1.94 -18.39 -1.83
N LEU A 640 2.36 -18.01 -0.63
CA LEU A 640 3.33 -18.75 0.17
C LEU A 640 2.72 -20.12 0.51
N ILE A 641 2.94 -21.09 -0.38
CA ILE A 641 2.92 -22.50 0.00
C ILE A 641 4.32 -22.72 0.60
N PRO A 642 4.46 -23.05 1.89
CA PRO A 642 5.77 -23.34 2.46
C PRO A 642 6.48 -24.39 1.59
N SER A 643 7.71 -24.12 1.19
CA SER A 643 8.54 -25.13 0.53
C SER A 643 8.67 -26.35 1.44
N ILE A 644 8.66 -27.54 0.84
CA ILE A 644 8.74 -28.84 1.54
C ILE A 644 9.95 -28.92 2.49
N GLU A 645 11.01 -28.14 2.24
CA GLU A 645 12.24 -28.13 3.05
C GLU A 645 12.12 -27.36 4.39
N ASP A 646 11.09 -26.51 4.58
CA ASP A 646 10.87 -25.73 5.82
C ASP A 646 9.67 -26.21 6.66
N GLN A 647 9.01 -27.30 6.27
CA GLN A 647 7.84 -27.82 7.00
C GLN A 647 8.27 -28.55 8.29
N LYS A 648 7.82 -28.03 9.44
CA LYS A 648 7.94 -28.65 10.78
C LYS A 648 6.97 -29.82 10.99
N GLY A 649 6.12 -30.13 10.01
CA GLY A 649 5.11 -31.20 10.06
C GLY A 649 3.67 -30.68 9.84
N LYS A 650 2.68 -31.54 10.07
CA LYS A 650 1.26 -31.24 9.85
C LYS A 650 0.49 -30.94 11.15
N ILE A 651 -0.47 -30.04 11.10
CA ILE A 651 -1.52 -29.86 12.11
C ILE A 651 -2.82 -30.39 11.51
N GLY A 652 -3.35 -31.44 12.11
CA GLY A 652 -4.62 -32.01 11.66
C GLY A 652 -5.79 -31.25 12.29
N VAL A 653 -6.72 -30.75 11.49
CA VAL A 653 -7.93 -30.08 11.98
C VAL A 653 -9.16 -30.93 11.66
N LEU A 654 -9.79 -31.47 12.71
CA LEU A 654 -11.04 -32.22 12.61
C LEU A 654 -12.20 -31.23 12.38
N ILE A 655 -12.89 -31.35 11.26
CA ILE A 655 -13.91 -30.41 10.79
C ILE A 655 -15.18 -31.14 10.32
N GLU A 656 -16.32 -30.47 10.41
CA GLU A 656 -17.62 -30.94 9.90
C GLU A 656 -18.51 -29.70 9.65
N LYS A 657 -19.69 -29.88 9.05
CA LYS A 657 -20.64 -28.78 8.81
C LYS A 657 -20.91 -27.96 10.08
N HIS A 658 -21.13 -26.66 9.92
CA HIS A 658 -21.33 -25.69 11.01
C HIS A 658 -20.08 -25.50 11.87
N PHE A 659 -18.89 -25.55 11.28
CA PHE A 659 -17.65 -25.15 11.93
C PHE A 659 -17.59 -23.62 12.12
N ASP A 660 -16.72 -23.16 13.02
CA ASP A 660 -16.50 -21.73 13.23
C ASP A 660 -15.54 -21.12 12.19
N GLU A 661 -16.02 -20.12 11.44
CA GLU A 661 -15.25 -19.47 10.37
C GLU A 661 -14.03 -18.71 10.87
N ALA A 662 -14.13 -18.03 12.02
CA ALA A 662 -13.03 -17.23 12.55
C ALA A 662 -11.85 -18.14 12.95
N GLU A 663 -12.15 -19.31 13.48
CA GLU A 663 -11.15 -20.34 13.77
C GLU A 663 -10.52 -20.91 12.49
N TYR A 664 -11.33 -21.22 11.48
CA TYR A 664 -10.83 -21.70 10.18
C TYR A 664 -9.87 -20.70 9.53
N ILE A 665 -10.25 -19.43 9.45
CA ILE A 665 -9.39 -18.36 8.92
C ILE A 665 -8.10 -18.30 9.71
N LYS A 666 -8.19 -18.32 11.05
CA LYS A 666 -7.00 -18.15 11.89
C LYS A 666 -6.04 -19.33 11.79
N PHE A 667 -6.52 -20.57 11.72
CA PHE A 667 -5.63 -21.73 11.61
C PHE A 667 -4.84 -21.71 10.29
N ASN A 668 -5.50 -21.38 9.18
CA ASN A 668 -4.86 -21.27 7.86
C ASN A 668 -3.90 -20.08 7.74
N ASP A 669 -4.05 -19.06 8.59
CA ASP A 669 -3.10 -17.96 8.70
C ASP A 669 -1.91 -18.32 9.61
N PHE A 670 -2.20 -18.82 10.82
CA PHE A 670 -1.23 -18.91 11.90
C PHE A 670 -0.23 -20.05 11.76
N PHE A 671 -0.70 -21.28 11.49
CA PHE A 671 0.17 -22.45 11.48
C PHE A 671 1.14 -22.46 10.29
N PRO A 672 0.74 -22.06 9.06
CA PRO A 672 1.67 -21.93 7.95
C PRO A 672 2.76 -20.89 8.20
N LYS A 673 2.42 -19.74 8.81
CA LYS A 673 3.40 -18.72 9.23
C LYS A 673 4.42 -19.23 10.26
N ASN A 674 4.07 -20.28 11.01
CA ASN A 674 4.94 -20.92 12.00
C ASN A 674 5.62 -22.21 11.49
N GLY A 675 5.52 -22.50 10.19
CA GLY A 675 6.20 -23.63 9.53
C GLY A 675 5.40 -24.94 9.51
N TYR A 676 4.10 -24.93 9.81
CA TYR A 676 3.27 -26.14 9.79
C TYR A 676 2.25 -26.13 8.65
N GLU A 677 2.02 -27.29 8.03
CA GLU A 677 0.90 -27.48 7.09
C GLU A 677 -0.40 -27.74 7.87
N VAL A 678 -1.51 -27.13 7.46
CA VAL A 678 -2.83 -27.41 8.03
C VAL A 678 -3.56 -28.39 7.13
N GLU A 679 -3.93 -29.55 7.65
CA GLU A 679 -4.68 -30.56 6.90
C GLU A 679 -6.04 -30.81 7.57
N TYR A 680 -7.12 -30.54 6.85
CA TYR A 680 -8.48 -30.75 7.31
C TYR A 680 -8.93 -32.18 7.04
N PHE A 681 -9.59 -32.81 8.02
CA PHE A 681 -10.12 -34.17 7.90
C PHE A 681 -11.46 -34.33 8.63
N THR A 682 -12.23 -35.35 8.22
CA THR A 682 -13.57 -35.67 8.76
C THR A 682 -13.89 -37.16 8.55
N ASP A 683 -14.99 -37.68 9.10
CA ASP A 683 -15.58 -38.92 8.56
C ASP A 683 -16.22 -38.57 7.22
N LEU A 684 -15.67 -39.03 6.09
CA LEU A 684 -16.18 -38.66 4.77
C LEU A 684 -17.53 -39.30 4.46
N TRP A 685 -18.09 -40.11 5.35
CA TRP A 685 -19.38 -40.78 5.18
C TRP A 685 -19.45 -41.61 3.88
N GLN A 686 -18.33 -42.25 3.53
CA GLN A 686 -18.13 -43.03 2.28
C GLN A 686 -18.08 -42.17 0.99
N ALA A 687 -17.99 -40.85 1.09
CA ALA A 687 -17.67 -39.98 -0.05
C ALA A 687 -16.16 -39.93 -0.32
N GLU A 688 -15.77 -39.57 -1.55
CA GLU A 688 -14.35 -39.31 -1.88
C GLU A 688 -13.89 -37.92 -1.39
N SER A 689 -14.83 -36.97 -1.31
CA SER A 689 -14.60 -35.64 -0.77
C SER A 689 -15.93 -35.01 -0.37
N VAL A 690 -15.88 -34.04 0.55
CA VAL A 690 -17.05 -33.28 1.00
C VAL A 690 -16.68 -31.80 1.12
N VAL A 691 -17.67 -30.93 0.87
CA VAL A 691 -17.51 -29.48 1.05
C VAL A 691 -18.40 -29.05 2.20
N TYR A 692 -17.79 -28.48 3.24
CA TYR A 692 -18.51 -27.95 4.40
C TYR A 692 -18.50 -26.42 4.38
N THR A 693 -19.59 -25.84 4.84
CA THR A 693 -19.71 -24.40 5.11
C THR A 693 -19.77 -24.16 6.61
N GLY A 694 -19.30 -22.99 7.04
CA GLY A 694 -19.30 -22.61 8.44
C GLY A 694 -20.70 -22.32 9.01
N ASN A 695 -20.74 -21.89 10.26
CA ASN A 695 -21.94 -21.77 11.06
C ASN A 695 -22.68 -20.44 10.86
N ASP A 696 -21.96 -19.37 10.52
CA ASP A 696 -22.55 -18.06 10.32
C ASP A 696 -23.02 -17.88 8.87
N TYR A 697 -24.31 -17.59 8.70
CA TYR A 697 -24.93 -17.38 7.38
C TYR A 697 -24.62 -15.99 6.78
N HIS A 698 -23.44 -15.43 7.03
CA HIS A 698 -23.01 -14.18 6.41
C HIS A 698 -22.51 -14.41 4.97
N GLU A 699 -22.59 -13.37 4.14
CA GLU A 699 -22.63 -13.43 2.67
C GLU A 699 -21.36 -13.97 1.98
N THR A 700 -20.24 -14.10 2.69
CA THR A 700 -19.06 -14.85 2.25
C THR A 700 -19.09 -16.27 2.79
N ARG A 701 -19.63 -17.21 2.02
CA ARG A 701 -19.65 -18.64 2.40
C ARG A 701 -18.23 -19.21 2.37
N ILE A 702 -17.54 -19.17 3.50
CA ILE A 702 -16.26 -19.87 3.66
C ILE A 702 -16.54 -21.37 3.55
N ALA A 703 -16.00 -21.98 2.50
CA ALA A 703 -16.15 -23.39 2.20
C ALA A 703 -14.82 -24.12 2.39
N CYS A 704 -14.84 -25.18 3.17
CA CYS A 704 -13.70 -26.09 3.32
C CYS A 704 -13.98 -27.36 2.51
N THR A 705 -13.14 -27.64 1.51
CA THR A 705 -13.15 -28.93 0.82
C THR A 705 -12.26 -29.91 1.58
N VAL A 706 -12.86 -31.00 2.05
CA VAL A 706 -12.20 -32.05 2.81
C VAL A 706 -12.14 -33.31 1.96
N THR A 707 -10.92 -33.79 1.71
CA THR A 707 -10.64 -35.01 0.93
C THR A 707 -10.04 -36.13 1.79
N LYS A 708 -9.76 -35.86 3.07
CA LYS A 708 -9.07 -36.77 3.97
C LYS A 708 -10.04 -37.43 4.94
N ASP A 709 -10.12 -38.76 4.90
CA ASP A 709 -10.94 -39.54 5.84
C ASP A 709 -10.23 -39.69 7.18
N ILE A 710 -11.01 -39.61 8.25
CA ILE A 710 -10.55 -39.73 9.63
C ILE A 710 -9.82 -41.04 9.92
N ARG A 711 -10.18 -42.13 9.25
CA ARG A 711 -9.52 -43.45 9.43
C ARG A 711 -8.12 -43.45 8.82
N ASP A 712 -7.91 -42.72 7.74
CA ASP A 712 -6.58 -42.57 7.13
C ASP A 712 -5.68 -41.70 8.01
N VAL A 713 -6.23 -40.63 8.60
CA VAL A 713 -5.50 -39.78 9.55
C VAL A 713 -5.18 -40.57 10.82
N GLU A 714 -6.12 -41.37 11.32
CA GLU A 714 -5.90 -42.26 12.47
C GLU A 714 -4.75 -43.25 12.22
N ALA A 715 -4.70 -43.87 11.04
CA ALA A 715 -3.64 -44.83 10.69
C ALA A 715 -2.25 -44.16 10.59
N ASN A 716 -2.20 -42.87 10.25
CA ASN A 716 -0.96 -42.12 9.99
C ASN A 716 -0.77 -40.94 10.96
N TYR A 717 -1.30 -41.03 12.18
CA TYR A 717 -1.28 -39.92 13.15
C TYR A 717 0.12 -39.41 13.52
N GLN A 718 1.16 -40.19 13.21
CA GLN A 718 2.56 -39.87 13.49
C GLN A 718 3.05 -38.69 12.65
N ASP A 719 2.49 -38.48 11.46
CA ASP A 719 2.84 -37.41 10.51
C ASP A 719 2.42 -36.01 11.00
N TYR A 720 1.60 -35.96 12.05
CA TYR A 720 1.05 -34.72 12.59
C TYR A 720 1.73 -34.35 13.91
N ALA A 721 2.07 -33.07 14.08
CA ALA A 721 2.61 -32.53 15.32
C ALA A 721 1.52 -32.44 16.41
N GLY A 722 0.27 -32.20 16.03
CA GLY A 722 -0.87 -32.16 16.93
C GLY A 722 -2.20 -32.11 16.17
N PHE A 723 -3.30 -32.24 16.90
CA PHE A 723 -4.65 -32.18 16.34
C PHE A 723 -5.51 -31.12 17.00
N ILE A 724 -6.33 -30.42 16.22
CA ILE A 724 -7.29 -29.43 16.70
C ILE A 724 -8.71 -29.86 16.31
N LEU A 725 -9.64 -29.79 17.26
CA LEU A 725 -11.06 -29.94 17.02
C LEU A 725 -11.63 -28.53 16.87
N ILE A 726 -12.10 -28.21 15.65
CA ILE A 726 -12.68 -26.91 15.36
C ILE A 726 -14.00 -26.72 16.12
N GLY A 727 -14.26 -25.48 16.53
CA GLY A 727 -15.45 -24.99 17.20
C GLY A 727 -16.68 -24.95 16.31
N GLY A 728 -17.72 -24.28 16.79
CA GLY A 728 -19.06 -24.35 16.21
C GLY A 728 -19.76 -25.69 16.53
N TYR A 729 -20.71 -26.10 15.70
CA TYR A 729 -21.51 -27.31 15.93
C TYR A 729 -20.95 -28.57 15.26
N ALA A 730 -19.77 -28.48 14.62
CA ALA A 730 -19.11 -29.57 13.90
C ALA A 730 -19.03 -30.87 14.74
N MET A 731 -18.64 -30.76 16.00
CA MET A 731 -18.45 -31.91 16.88
C MET A 731 -19.74 -32.65 17.26
N ASP A 732 -20.90 -32.00 17.18
CA ASP A 732 -22.18 -32.65 17.44
C ASP A 732 -22.51 -33.69 16.36
N ARG A 733 -22.19 -33.40 15.10
CA ARG A 733 -22.37 -34.34 13.99
C ARG A 733 -21.35 -35.47 14.05
N LEU A 734 -20.10 -35.19 14.43
CA LEU A 734 -19.00 -36.16 14.45
C LEU A 734 -19.09 -37.18 15.58
N ARG A 735 -19.79 -36.87 16.67
CA ARG A 735 -20.05 -37.84 17.76
C ARG A 735 -21.23 -38.79 17.49
N TYR A 736 -21.85 -38.71 16.31
CA TYR A 736 -22.97 -39.57 15.92
C TYR A 736 -22.49 -41.01 15.67
N GLU A 737 -23.07 -41.97 16.40
CA GLU A 737 -22.84 -43.40 16.19
C GLU A 737 -23.99 -44.00 15.37
N THR A 738 -23.66 -44.63 14.25
CA THR A 738 -24.66 -45.21 13.32
C THR A 738 -25.41 -46.41 13.91
N ASN A 739 -24.76 -47.22 14.77
CA ASN A 739 -25.32 -48.46 15.31
C ASN A 739 -25.13 -48.56 16.83
N PRO A 740 -25.77 -47.69 17.63
CA PRO A 740 -25.60 -47.70 19.09
C PRO A 740 -26.20 -48.96 19.71
N SER A 741 -25.50 -49.53 20.69
CA SER A 741 -25.94 -50.72 21.45
C SER A 741 -26.01 -50.44 22.95
N ALA A 742 -26.95 -51.08 23.64
CA ALA A 742 -27.09 -50.92 25.09
C ALA A 742 -25.80 -51.36 25.82
N ASN A 743 -25.34 -50.53 26.76
CA ASN A 743 -24.11 -50.74 27.55
C ASN A 743 -22.79 -50.75 26.75
N GLN A 744 -22.79 -50.21 25.52
CA GLN A 744 -21.58 -49.96 24.75
C GLN A 744 -21.19 -48.47 24.86
N GLU A 745 -19.89 -48.20 24.91
CA GLU A 745 -19.38 -46.83 24.76
C GLU A 745 -19.58 -46.33 23.32
N ASN A 746 -19.66 -45.01 23.15
CA ASN A 746 -19.79 -44.41 21.82
C ASN A 746 -18.61 -44.83 20.94
N ASN A 747 -18.92 -45.41 19.79
CA ASN A 747 -17.93 -45.96 18.87
C ASN A 747 -17.94 -45.26 17.50
N SER A 748 -18.34 -44.00 17.46
CA SER A 748 -18.22 -43.17 16.25
C SER A 748 -16.74 -43.05 15.82
N PRO A 749 -16.46 -42.92 14.51
CA PRO A 749 -15.08 -42.83 14.01
C PRO A 749 -14.26 -41.72 14.66
N ALA A 750 -14.88 -40.58 14.96
CA ALA A 750 -14.21 -39.47 15.64
C ALA A 750 -13.85 -39.78 17.09
N VAL A 751 -14.66 -40.58 17.79
CA VAL A 751 -14.35 -41.05 19.14
C VAL A 751 -13.22 -42.09 19.11
N GLN A 752 -13.24 -43.03 18.17
CA GLN A 752 -12.15 -44.00 17.98
C GLN A 752 -10.82 -43.30 17.72
N PHE A 753 -10.82 -42.35 16.77
CA PHE A 753 -9.68 -41.49 16.49
C PHE A 753 -9.12 -40.85 17.76
N LEU A 754 -9.96 -40.20 18.59
CA LEU A 754 -9.52 -39.61 19.85
C LEU A 754 -8.96 -40.63 20.86
N GLN A 755 -9.54 -41.84 20.95
CA GLN A 755 -9.02 -42.91 21.81
C GLN A 755 -7.60 -43.33 21.41
N THR A 756 -7.29 -43.24 20.12
CA THR A 756 -5.96 -43.51 19.55
C THR A 756 -5.01 -42.33 19.78
N VAL A 757 -5.36 -41.13 19.29
CA VAL A 757 -4.38 -40.02 19.20
C VAL A 757 -4.13 -39.30 20.53
N ASN A 758 -5.10 -39.24 21.44
CA ASN A 758 -4.98 -38.52 22.73
C ASN A 758 -3.96 -39.16 23.69
N LYS A 759 -3.43 -40.35 23.36
CA LYS A 759 -2.32 -40.99 24.09
C LYS A 759 -0.95 -40.48 23.63
N HIS A 760 -0.88 -39.91 22.45
CA HIS A 760 0.38 -39.65 21.74
C HIS A 760 0.59 -38.18 21.42
N LYS A 761 -0.45 -37.45 21.01
CA LYS A 761 -0.37 -36.08 20.49
C LYS A 761 -1.16 -35.10 21.34
N TYR A 762 -0.78 -33.82 21.29
CA TYR A 762 -1.60 -32.75 21.86
C TYR A 762 -2.91 -32.60 21.09
N ILE A 763 -4.00 -32.47 21.86
CA ILE A 763 -5.34 -32.21 21.36
C ILE A 763 -5.73 -30.79 21.76
N GLY A 764 -6.05 -29.97 20.75
CA GLY A 764 -6.60 -28.63 20.91
C GLY A 764 -8.11 -28.66 20.77
N THR A 765 -8.83 -28.10 21.73
CA THR A 765 -10.27 -27.86 21.64
C THR A 765 -10.56 -26.37 21.85
N ILE A 766 -11.55 -25.83 21.18
CA ILE A 766 -11.94 -24.44 21.32
C ILE A 766 -13.46 -24.31 21.17
N CYS A 767 -14.04 -23.39 21.93
CA CYS A 767 -15.47 -23.11 21.91
C CYS A 767 -16.31 -24.37 22.30
N HIS A 768 -17.16 -24.86 21.41
CA HIS A 768 -18.03 -26.03 21.60
C HIS A 768 -17.35 -27.37 21.31
N SER A 769 -16.10 -27.38 20.82
CA SER A 769 -15.52 -28.62 20.30
C SER A 769 -15.26 -29.70 21.36
N LEU A 770 -15.33 -29.33 22.64
CA LEU A 770 -15.34 -30.27 23.77
C LEU A 770 -16.54 -31.24 23.76
N TRP A 771 -17.61 -30.97 23.01
CA TRP A 771 -18.73 -31.91 22.86
C TRP A 771 -18.34 -33.30 22.36
N LEU A 772 -17.25 -33.42 21.59
CA LEU A 772 -16.75 -34.72 21.16
C LEU A 772 -16.15 -35.50 22.35
N LEU A 773 -15.63 -34.82 23.36
CA LEU A 773 -15.06 -35.44 24.55
C LEU A 773 -16.12 -35.77 25.62
N THR A 774 -17.32 -35.19 25.55
CA THR A 774 -18.37 -35.44 26.56
C THR A 774 -19.06 -36.79 26.42
N VAL A 775 -18.86 -37.51 25.31
CA VAL A 775 -19.49 -38.82 25.06
C VAL A 775 -18.80 -39.99 25.78
N ASN A 776 -17.57 -39.78 26.28
CA ASN A 776 -16.86 -40.75 27.10
C ASN A 776 -16.20 -40.03 28.28
N LYS A 777 -16.63 -40.40 29.51
CA LYS A 777 -16.17 -39.74 30.73
C LYS A 777 -14.65 -39.81 30.92
N GLU A 778 -14.00 -40.87 30.44
CA GLU A 778 -12.56 -41.03 30.62
C GLU A 778 -11.73 -39.99 29.85
N PHE A 779 -12.32 -39.30 28.86
CA PHE A 779 -11.65 -38.18 28.18
C PHE A 779 -11.53 -36.93 29.04
N LEU A 780 -12.45 -36.69 29.98
CA LEU A 780 -12.50 -35.45 30.77
C LEU A 780 -12.32 -35.67 32.27
N LYS A 781 -12.51 -36.90 32.76
CA LYS A 781 -12.39 -37.25 34.17
C LYS A 781 -11.07 -36.74 34.76
N ASN A 782 -11.19 -35.88 35.78
CA ASN A 782 -10.08 -35.24 36.49
C ASN A 782 -9.18 -34.34 35.61
N ARG A 783 -9.62 -33.94 34.41
CA ARG A 783 -8.91 -32.97 33.56
C ARG A 783 -9.44 -31.57 33.82
N LYS A 784 -8.51 -30.62 33.91
CA LYS A 784 -8.82 -29.20 34.01
C LYS A 784 -9.00 -28.61 32.61
N VAL A 785 -10.09 -27.91 32.37
CA VAL A 785 -10.42 -27.37 31.04
C VAL A 785 -11.11 -26.00 31.13
N THR A 786 -11.07 -25.27 30.02
CA THR A 786 -12.00 -24.18 29.74
C THR A 786 -12.88 -24.54 28.54
N CYS A 787 -14.06 -23.92 28.42
CA CYS A 787 -15.04 -24.23 27.39
C CYS A 787 -16.01 -23.06 27.17
N ALA A 788 -16.81 -23.12 26.10
CA ALA A 788 -17.92 -22.21 25.89
C ALA A 788 -18.96 -22.30 27.02
N HIS A 789 -19.54 -21.15 27.40
CA HIS A 789 -20.40 -21.06 28.58
C HIS A 789 -21.64 -21.96 28.53
N ASN A 790 -22.19 -22.20 27.35
CA ASN A 790 -23.40 -23.01 27.17
C ASN A 790 -23.15 -24.53 27.24
N ILE A 791 -21.89 -24.99 27.33
CA ILE A 791 -21.54 -26.41 27.46
C ILE A 791 -20.86 -26.77 28.79
N ILE A 792 -20.78 -25.83 29.71
CA ILE A 792 -20.14 -26.02 31.03
C ILE A 792 -20.70 -27.26 31.73
N TYR A 793 -22.02 -27.41 31.76
CA TYR A 793 -22.64 -28.56 32.43
C TYR A 793 -22.45 -29.87 31.68
N ASP A 794 -22.35 -29.85 30.35
CA ASP A 794 -22.04 -31.05 29.56
C ASP A 794 -20.65 -31.58 29.94
N VAL A 795 -19.66 -30.67 30.03
CA VAL A 795 -18.28 -30.96 30.43
C VAL A 795 -18.21 -31.48 31.88
N GLN A 796 -18.90 -30.81 32.81
CA GLN A 796 -18.94 -31.22 34.22
C GLN A 796 -19.61 -32.60 34.39
N ASN A 797 -20.71 -32.86 33.70
CA ASN A 797 -21.42 -34.15 33.73
C ASN A 797 -20.56 -35.29 33.15
N ALA A 798 -19.68 -34.96 32.20
CA ALA A 798 -18.68 -35.88 31.67
C ALA A 798 -17.45 -36.06 32.60
N GLY A 799 -17.37 -35.32 33.71
CA GLY A 799 -16.32 -35.45 34.72
C GLY A 799 -15.15 -34.46 34.61
N GLY A 800 -15.26 -33.44 33.74
CA GLY A 800 -14.27 -32.38 33.60
C GLY A 800 -14.33 -31.33 34.71
N GLU A 801 -13.17 -30.81 35.12
CA GLU A 801 -13.03 -29.70 36.05
C GLU A 801 -12.93 -28.38 35.27
N VAL A 802 -14.04 -27.65 35.18
CA VAL A 802 -14.10 -26.37 34.47
C VAL A 802 -13.46 -25.25 35.31
N ILE A 803 -12.46 -24.57 34.75
CA ILE A 803 -11.74 -23.48 35.43
C ILE A 803 -12.39 -22.13 35.13
N TYR A 804 -12.67 -21.37 36.18
CA TYR A 804 -13.24 -20.03 36.12
C TYR A 804 -12.17 -18.95 36.27
N ASN A 805 -12.46 -17.76 35.73
CA ASN A 805 -11.65 -16.57 35.93
C ASN A 805 -11.71 -16.07 37.38
N ASP A 806 -10.82 -15.14 37.74
CA ASP A 806 -10.67 -14.63 39.11
C ASP A 806 -11.95 -14.05 39.72
N ASN A 807 -12.85 -13.55 38.86
CA ASN A 807 -14.12 -12.95 39.27
C ASN A 807 -15.29 -13.95 39.30
N ASN A 808 -15.09 -15.21 38.91
CA ASN A 808 -16.11 -16.26 38.77
C ASN A 808 -17.31 -15.90 37.86
N ILE A 809 -17.10 -15.03 36.86
CA ILE A 809 -18.17 -14.59 35.92
C ILE A 809 -18.06 -15.30 34.55
N GLY A 810 -17.04 -16.14 34.36
CA GLY A 810 -16.87 -16.95 33.15
C GLY A 810 -15.67 -17.88 33.26
N THR A 811 -15.47 -18.73 32.26
CA THR A 811 -14.31 -19.61 32.17
C THR A 811 -13.04 -18.82 31.78
N ILE A 812 -11.86 -19.32 32.12
CA ILE A 812 -10.58 -18.69 31.70
C ILE A 812 -10.43 -18.73 30.17
N ASP A 813 -9.62 -17.84 29.60
CA ASP A 813 -9.47 -17.75 28.13
C ASP A 813 -8.97 -19.05 27.51
N VAL A 814 -7.82 -19.54 27.99
CA VAL A 814 -7.16 -20.76 27.47
C VAL A 814 -6.57 -21.52 28.65
N ASN A 815 -6.67 -22.84 28.62
CA ASN A 815 -6.03 -23.75 29.57
C ASN A 815 -5.16 -24.77 28.84
N LEU A 816 -3.92 -24.96 29.31
CA LEU A 816 -3.00 -26.01 28.88
C LEU A 816 -2.80 -27.00 30.03
N ASP A 817 -3.18 -28.25 29.85
CA ASP A 817 -2.86 -29.35 30.77
C ASP A 817 -1.83 -30.29 30.12
N THR A 818 -0.55 -30.04 30.41
CA THR A 818 0.59 -30.80 29.85
C THR A 818 0.57 -32.28 30.27
N ARG A 819 -0.03 -32.62 31.42
CA ARG A 819 -0.11 -34.02 31.89
C ARG A 819 -1.03 -34.87 31.03
N THR A 820 -2.02 -34.24 30.40
CA THR A 820 -3.03 -34.93 29.61
C THR A 820 -3.01 -34.53 28.14
N LYS A 821 -1.97 -33.78 27.74
CA LYS A 821 -1.75 -33.25 26.39
C LYS A 821 -2.99 -32.55 25.81
N LEU A 822 -3.65 -31.74 26.62
CA LEU A 822 -4.91 -31.09 26.24
C LEU A 822 -4.79 -29.56 26.34
N VAL A 823 -5.09 -28.87 25.25
CA VAL A 823 -5.21 -27.41 25.18
C VAL A 823 -6.66 -27.07 24.92
N THR A 824 -7.25 -26.20 25.73
CA THR A 824 -8.68 -25.84 25.61
C THR A 824 -8.83 -24.32 25.56
N GLY A 825 -9.66 -23.80 24.67
CA GLY A 825 -9.98 -22.37 24.52
C GLY A 825 -11.48 -22.10 24.68
N LYS A 826 -11.85 -20.99 25.32
CA LYS A 826 -13.26 -20.75 25.68
C LYS A 826 -14.18 -20.34 24.53
N HIS A 827 -13.68 -19.62 23.53
CA HIS A 827 -14.50 -18.90 22.54
C HIS A 827 -13.65 -18.52 21.32
N PRO A 828 -14.22 -18.35 20.11
CA PRO A 828 -13.48 -17.91 18.92
C PRO A 828 -12.74 -16.58 19.13
N GLY A 829 -13.30 -15.68 19.94
CA GLY A 829 -12.66 -14.42 20.35
C GLY A 829 -11.33 -14.56 21.10
N VAL A 830 -10.92 -15.77 21.49
CA VAL A 830 -9.58 -16.04 22.07
C VAL A 830 -8.70 -16.92 21.18
N VAL A 831 -9.06 -17.13 19.91
CA VAL A 831 -8.36 -18.02 18.97
C VAL A 831 -6.87 -17.71 18.83
N ASN A 832 -6.48 -16.43 18.87
CA ASN A 832 -5.06 -16.02 18.85
C ASN A 832 -4.29 -16.63 20.03
N LYS A 833 -4.79 -16.40 21.26
CA LYS A 833 -4.17 -16.95 22.48
C LYS A 833 -4.16 -18.48 22.49
N PHE A 834 -5.21 -19.09 21.93
CA PHE A 834 -5.30 -20.55 21.80
C PHE A 834 -4.23 -21.09 20.85
N CYS A 835 -4.05 -20.49 19.67
CA CYS A 835 -3.03 -20.88 18.71
C CYS A 835 -1.62 -20.74 19.29
N ASP A 836 -1.33 -19.63 19.96
CA ASP A 836 -0.04 -19.41 20.65
C ASP A 836 0.24 -20.51 21.67
N LYS A 837 -0.75 -20.83 22.52
CA LYS A 837 -0.61 -21.87 23.56
C LYS A 837 -0.54 -23.27 22.99
N PHE A 838 -1.24 -23.55 21.89
CA PHE A 838 -1.18 -24.83 21.22
C PHE A 838 0.19 -25.04 20.55
N LEU A 839 0.72 -24.00 19.90
CA LEU A 839 2.06 -24.00 19.33
C LEU A 839 3.14 -24.22 20.40
N GLU A 840 3.06 -23.49 21.52
CA GLU A 840 3.95 -23.68 22.68
C GLU A 840 3.93 -25.15 23.16
N ALA A 841 2.74 -25.76 23.23
CA ALA A 841 2.59 -27.13 23.69
C ALA A 841 3.28 -28.13 22.76
N ILE A 842 3.05 -28.05 21.44
CA ILE A 842 3.63 -29.00 20.46
C ILE A 842 5.13 -28.80 20.25
N GLU A 843 5.64 -27.56 20.32
CA GLU A 843 7.08 -27.27 20.16
C GLU A 843 7.89 -27.63 21.43
N SER A 844 7.30 -27.46 22.61
CA SER A 844 7.95 -27.86 23.88
C SER A 844 8.17 -29.37 23.99
N GLU A 845 7.36 -30.17 23.29
CA GLU A 845 7.50 -31.62 23.21
C GLU A 845 8.62 -32.02 22.24
N THR A 846 8.84 -31.27 21.17
CA THR A 846 9.88 -31.57 20.16
C THR A 846 11.30 -31.28 20.64
N LEU A 847 11.46 -30.43 21.67
CA LEU A 847 12.74 -30.09 22.30
C LEU A 847 13.11 -31.01 23.47
N GLY A 848 12.22 -31.93 23.85
CA GLY A 848 12.36 -32.83 25.00
C GLY A 848 12.69 -34.30 24.67
N ASP A 849 12.75 -34.65 23.38
CA ASP A 849 13.29 -35.90 22.84
C ASP A 849 14.72 -35.69 22.29
#